data_AF-A0A6P0HXI5-F1
#
_entry.id   AF-A0A6P0HXI5-F1
#
_cell.length_a   1.000
_cell.length_b   1.000
_cell.length_c   1.000
_cell.angle_alpha   90.00
_cell.angle_beta   90.00
_cell.angle_gamma   90.00
#
_symmetry.space_group_name_H-M   'P 1'
#
loop_
_entity.id
_entity.type
_entity.pdbx_description
1 polymer ?
#
loop_
_entity_poly.entity_id
_entity_poly.type
_entity_poly.pdbx_seq_one_letter_code
_entity_poly.pdbx_strand_id
1 'polypeptide(L)'
;MKISGGTVLTLLSLLSGVAVVCITPTAKLAGATEVLAQTSTKQKAQADQLLKQGIENLKSRQLKTAVQYWQQALKIYQEIGDRQGEGECLSLLGFAYNAVGQNEKAVEFLQQSLVISREIGNRRMEVNSLKLLGDGYDNLKQYQQSIKAHQQLLAIARETSDRSGEANFLNRLGVAYKNLKEYEKAVEFYQQSIVIAAEIGDGESIAGSLGNLGNAYKFLGEYEKAIKAYQQSVAVFRKIGDRQGEAKSLNHLGDTYLSFGESEKAIKAYQQSVTVFRKIGDPQGTAKSLNNLGSAYSSLGEYEKAIEVHQQSLAIAKKIEDSQRIAKSLNSLGIAYYRLGEYQKSIDFHQQSLAIKKEIGDRDGEAQSLNNLALVYHILGEYQKAIDFHQQSLAIKKEIGDRDGEAQSLGNLGLMYNSLEQYQKAIDFHQKSLAIHQEIGARQGQARTLNNLGLAYYSLGDYRKVIDFNQQSLVIKRELGDRWGEVASLGNLGSAYNSLGEYEKATDSYQQSLSIAQDIGARGWQARALSNLASVKRTQGKLNEALTDIESAINILEQLRTNIISQDLRTSYFATVQDYYQQYIDLLMQLHKQNPNQGYDAKALHASERSRARSLLDILAESGADIKTGVDPQLLAQEKKLLQQLNTLDQARQLNTSGYNPNELKQKIESLRNQLQQLEVKIKQNSPRYANLKYPDPLTFTEIQEQVIDKDTILLQYSLGATRSYLWLVTPTEINSYELPPRTEIEELSKQFREEITSLSPVPETGNKLSEILLSAVANKLENKRLLIVGDGILQTIPFAALPLPQNLNQTNYQPLIVNHEIVTLPSASSIAILREQVKGRTPAPKKVAVFADPVFADNDPRFQTISQRNTETETNDLTRIALTRSLDDFLSSSFNRLSGTRQEAEAILALVPDNLEQLSLDFDANRQTAINPNLGEYQIVHFATHGLLNETQPELSGLVLSLYNETGKETPGFLQLNDIFNLEMPAELVVLSACETGVGEEIRGEGLVSLTRGFMYAGAKRVVVSLWSVEDNSTSELMQNYYRKMLEKDKNPVEAMREAQLEMLSSENWKAPYYWAPFVVQGEWR
;
A
#
# COMPACT_ATOMS: atom_id res chain seq x y z
N MET A 1 28.05 59.60 8.11
CA MET A 1 27.21 60.71 8.60
C MET A 1 26.21 60.13 9.61
N LYS A 2 26.35 60.53 10.89
CA LYS A 2 25.51 60.34 12.11
C LYS A 2 24.99 58.91 12.42
N ILE A 3 25.51 58.15 13.39
CA ILE A 3 25.68 58.29 14.87
C ILE A 3 24.39 58.05 15.67
N SER A 4 24.35 56.92 16.41
CA SER A 4 24.26 56.81 17.89
C SER A 4 24.12 55.31 18.24
N GLY A 5 24.90 54.66 19.10
CA GLY A 5 25.79 55.09 20.17
C GLY A 5 25.38 54.36 21.45
N GLY A 6 26.22 53.47 21.98
CA GLY A 6 25.99 52.81 23.27
C GLY A 6 26.85 51.57 23.48
N THR A 7 28.14 51.77 23.78
CA THR A 7 29.12 50.71 24.09
C THR A 7 29.83 51.06 25.40
N VAL A 8 30.34 50.01 26.06
CA VAL A 8 31.48 49.96 27.00
C VAL A 8 31.16 50.00 28.50
N LEU A 9 31.55 48.95 29.24
CA LEU A 9 32.68 49.04 30.19
C LEU A 9 33.23 47.66 30.60
N THR A 10 34.43 47.37 30.11
CA THR A 10 35.47 46.50 30.68
C THR A 10 36.35 47.33 31.63
N LEU A 11 36.88 46.74 32.70
CA LEU A 11 38.17 47.17 33.28
C LEU A 11 38.83 46.10 34.16
N LEU A 12 40.15 46.02 33.99
CA LEU A 12 41.11 45.05 34.51
C LEU A 12 42.12 45.82 35.40
N SER A 13 42.53 45.21 36.53
CA SER A 13 43.81 45.36 37.29
C SER A 13 44.33 46.74 37.77
N LEU A 14 44.74 46.84 39.06
CA LEU A 14 46.15 46.91 39.54
C LEU A 14 46.30 47.25 41.06
N LEU A 15 47.07 46.40 41.76
CA LEU A 15 48.18 46.62 42.72
C LEU A 15 48.14 47.56 43.97
N SER A 16 48.52 46.94 45.10
CA SER A 16 49.51 47.32 46.15
C SER A 16 49.20 48.37 47.24
N GLY A 17 49.53 48.01 48.50
CA GLY A 17 50.26 48.92 49.42
C GLY A 17 49.65 49.30 50.79
N VAL A 18 49.84 48.45 51.80
CA VAL A 18 50.15 48.71 53.24
C VAL A 18 49.54 49.93 53.98
N ALA A 19 48.85 49.67 55.09
CA ALA A 19 49.06 50.37 56.37
C ALA A 19 48.68 49.48 57.57
N VAL A 20 49.69 49.09 58.33
CA VAL A 20 49.57 48.51 59.68
C VAL A 20 49.11 49.60 60.64
N VAL A 21 48.01 49.37 61.36
CA VAL A 21 47.72 50.09 62.61
C VAL A 21 47.53 49.06 63.70
N CYS A 22 48.54 48.94 64.57
CA CYS A 22 48.49 48.23 65.82
C CYS A 22 47.55 48.96 66.79
N ILE A 23 46.45 48.31 67.19
CA ILE A 23 45.84 48.53 68.51
C ILE A 23 45.44 47.16 69.06
N THR A 24 46.15 46.71 70.09
CA THR A 24 45.63 45.85 71.15
C THR A 24 45.77 46.64 72.47
N PRO A 25 45.14 46.27 73.60
CA PRO A 25 44.35 45.06 73.87
C PRO A 25 43.04 45.32 74.64
N THR A 26 42.14 44.33 74.69
CA THR A 26 41.61 43.74 75.95
C THR A 26 40.48 42.72 75.68
N ALA A 27 40.80 41.47 75.99
CA ALA A 27 39.94 40.44 76.57
C ALA A 27 38.42 40.67 76.60
N LYS A 28 37.73 40.41 75.49
CA LYS A 28 36.33 39.91 75.49
C LYS A 28 35.90 39.14 74.24
N LEU A 29 36.84 38.79 73.35
CA LEU A 29 36.56 38.04 72.11
C LEU A 29 36.88 36.54 72.17
N ALA A 30 37.64 36.06 73.17
CA ALA A 30 37.98 34.64 73.29
C ALA A 30 36.75 33.73 73.49
N GLY A 31 35.76 34.18 74.28
CA GLY A 31 34.51 33.45 74.49
C GLY A 31 33.56 33.47 73.29
N ALA A 32 33.61 34.50 72.43
CA ALA A 32 32.80 34.56 71.22
C ALA A 32 33.40 33.67 70.10
N THR A 33 34.72 33.57 70.00
CA THR A 33 35.39 32.67 69.04
C THR A 33 35.27 31.20 69.43
N GLU A 34 35.30 30.85 70.72
CA GLU A 34 35.04 29.47 71.17
C GLU A 34 33.59 29.05 70.98
N VAL A 35 32.62 29.94 71.27
CA VAL A 35 31.19 29.66 71.06
C VAL A 35 30.85 29.57 69.57
N LEU A 36 31.42 30.43 68.71
CA LEU A 36 31.26 30.34 67.25
C LEU A 36 31.93 29.08 66.68
N ALA A 37 33.11 28.69 67.16
CA ALA A 37 33.77 27.44 66.77
C ALA A 37 33.00 26.19 67.23
N GLN A 38 32.46 26.18 68.45
CA GLN A 38 31.59 25.10 68.95
C GLN A 38 30.27 25.01 68.18
N THR A 39 29.67 26.16 67.83
CA THR A 39 28.42 26.22 67.05
C THR A 39 28.65 25.72 65.62
N SER A 40 29.73 26.16 64.96
CA SER A 40 30.15 25.68 63.63
C SER A 40 30.45 24.17 63.62
N THR A 41 31.11 23.64 64.66
CA THR A 41 31.42 22.20 64.78
C THR A 41 30.15 21.37 64.95
N LYS A 42 29.17 21.85 65.73
CA LYS A 42 27.88 21.17 65.92
C LYS A 42 27.02 21.19 64.65
N GLN A 43 27.00 22.32 63.94
CA GLN A 43 26.32 22.47 62.66
C GLN A 43 26.94 21.57 61.57
N LYS A 44 28.28 21.45 61.53
CA LYS A 44 28.97 20.51 60.65
C LYS A 44 28.58 19.06 60.90
N ALA A 45 28.58 18.61 62.16
CA ALA A 45 28.17 17.25 62.50
C ALA A 45 26.71 16.96 62.09
N GLN A 46 25.83 17.96 62.20
CA GLN A 46 24.44 17.85 61.71
C GLN A 46 24.39 17.74 60.18
N ALA A 47 25.15 18.55 59.44
CA ALA A 47 25.24 18.49 57.99
C ALA A 47 25.80 17.14 57.51
N ASP A 48 26.84 16.62 58.15
CA ASP A 48 27.45 15.32 57.85
C ASP A 48 26.43 14.17 58.05
N GLN A 49 25.59 14.27 59.09
CA GLN A 49 24.52 13.30 59.33
C GLN A 49 23.46 13.33 58.22
N LEU A 50 23.03 14.53 57.80
CA LEU A 50 22.07 14.71 56.71
C LEU A 50 22.64 14.20 55.37
N LEU A 51 23.91 14.50 55.08
CA LEU A 51 24.61 14.00 53.90
C LEU A 51 24.60 12.47 53.86
N LYS A 52 24.93 11.82 54.99
CA LYS A 52 24.91 10.36 55.13
C LYS A 52 23.51 9.77 54.96
N GLN A 53 22.48 10.41 55.55
CA GLN A 53 21.08 10.00 55.36
C GLN A 53 20.66 10.08 53.90
N GLY A 54 21.07 11.11 53.17
CA GLY A 54 20.83 11.20 51.73
C GLY A 54 21.49 10.06 50.95
N ILE A 55 22.73 9.69 51.28
CA ILE A 55 23.44 8.56 50.66
C ILE A 55 22.76 7.21 50.96
N GLU A 56 22.27 6.99 52.19
CA GLU A 56 21.53 5.78 52.56
C GLU A 56 20.19 5.67 51.83
N ASN A 57 19.50 6.79 51.65
CA ASN A 57 18.27 6.85 50.85
C ASN A 57 18.54 6.59 49.36
N LEU A 58 19.66 7.08 48.81
CA LEU A 58 20.08 6.75 47.45
C LEU A 58 20.30 5.24 47.29
N LYS A 59 21.01 4.59 48.24
CA LYS A 59 21.20 3.13 48.24
C LYS A 59 19.88 2.37 48.30
N SER A 60 18.89 2.93 48.97
CA SER A 60 17.52 2.41 49.07
C SER A 60 16.62 2.79 47.88
N ARG A 61 17.18 3.39 46.82
CA ARG A 61 16.49 3.89 45.61
C ARG A 61 15.43 4.97 45.87
N GLN A 62 15.50 5.64 47.01
CA GLN A 62 14.61 6.75 47.39
C GLN A 62 15.22 8.10 46.98
N LEU A 63 15.37 8.33 45.67
CA LEU A 63 16.04 9.50 45.09
C LEU A 63 15.41 10.84 45.53
N LYS A 64 14.08 10.93 45.59
CA LYS A 64 13.38 12.17 46.01
C LYS A 64 13.70 12.54 47.46
N THR A 65 13.70 11.55 48.35
CA THR A 65 14.04 11.74 49.77
C THR A 65 15.53 12.08 49.95
N ALA A 66 16.41 11.43 49.17
CA ALA A 66 17.84 11.74 49.17
C ALA A 66 18.13 13.19 48.77
N VAL A 67 17.45 13.71 47.75
CA VAL A 67 17.54 15.11 47.32
C VAL A 67 17.16 16.09 48.44
N GLN A 68 16.11 15.79 49.20
CA GLN A 68 15.69 16.65 50.33
C GLN A 68 16.76 16.72 51.41
N TYR A 69 17.36 15.59 51.79
CA TYR A 69 18.44 15.56 52.78
C TYR A 69 19.69 16.31 52.31
N TRP A 70 20.08 16.15 51.04
CA TRP A 70 21.24 16.86 50.48
C TRP A 70 20.99 18.36 50.33
N GLN A 71 19.76 18.80 50.03
CA GLN A 71 19.43 20.24 50.00
C GLN A 71 19.54 20.88 51.40
N GLN A 72 19.12 20.16 52.45
CA GLN A 72 19.25 20.63 53.84
C GLN A 72 20.72 20.67 54.28
N ALA A 73 21.49 19.62 53.96
CA ALA A 73 22.92 19.56 54.23
C ALA A 73 23.68 20.69 53.50
N LEU A 74 23.38 20.91 52.22
CA LEU A 74 23.97 21.96 51.39
C LEU A 74 23.83 23.34 52.04
N LYS A 75 22.63 23.68 52.50
CA LYS A 75 22.37 24.97 53.17
C LYS A 75 23.25 25.16 54.41
N ILE A 76 23.37 24.12 55.23
CA ILE A 76 24.19 24.18 56.46
C ILE A 76 25.67 24.31 56.10
N TYR A 77 26.17 23.54 55.12
CA TYR A 77 27.57 23.64 54.68
C TYR A 77 27.91 25.03 54.11
N GLN A 78 26.98 25.66 53.39
CA GLN A 78 27.13 27.04 52.91
C GLN A 78 27.18 28.06 54.06
N GLU A 79 26.30 27.92 55.06
CA GLU A 79 26.24 28.81 56.22
C GLU A 79 27.52 28.76 57.08
N ILE A 80 28.14 27.58 57.20
CA ILE A 80 29.38 27.40 57.99
C ILE A 80 30.67 27.59 57.16
N GLY A 81 30.54 27.82 55.85
CA GLY A 81 31.69 27.98 54.94
C GLY A 81 32.49 26.70 54.67
N ASP A 82 31.91 25.51 54.85
CA ASP A 82 32.57 24.24 54.55
C ASP A 82 32.45 23.91 53.06
N ARG A 83 33.47 24.35 52.31
CA ARG A 83 33.53 24.15 50.85
C ARG A 83 33.61 22.67 50.44
N GLN A 84 34.17 21.79 51.26
CA GLN A 84 34.23 20.36 50.93
C GLN A 84 32.84 19.75 50.97
N GLY A 85 32.09 19.97 52.05
CA GLY A 85 30.72 19.48 52.20
C GLY A 85 29.74 20.12 51.20
N GLU A 86 29.92 21.41 50.90
CA GLU A 86 29.16 22.13 49.87
C GLU A 86 29.33 21.48 48.49
N GLY A 87 30.57 21.28 48.05
CA GLY A 87 30.87 20.65 46.77
C GLY A 87 30.31 19.22 46.66
N GLU A 88 30.44 18.42 47.73
CA GLU A 88 29.92 17.05 47.74
C GLU A 88 28.40 17.00 47.61
N CYS A 89 27.67 17.87 48.32
CA CYS A 89 26.21 17.96 48.22
C CYS A 89 25.77 18.38 46.82
N LEU A 90 26.44 19.39 46.23
CA LEU A 90 26.15 19.87 44.87
C LEU A 90 26.37 18.77 43.83
N SER A 91 27.45 17.99 43.96
CA SER A 91 27.74 16.86 43.06
C SER A 91 26.65 15.78 43.13
N LEU A 92 26.21 15.42 44.35
CA LEU A 92 25.17 14.41 44.58
C LEU A 92 23.78 14.87 44.12
N LEU A 93 23.44 16.14 44.34
CA LEU A 93 22.21 16.74 43.82
C LEU A 93 22.23 16.75 42.29
N GLY A 94 23.35 17.13 41.68
CA GLY A 94 23.56 17.06 40.25
C GLY A 94 23.34 15.66 39.68
N PHE A 95 23.95 14.64 40.28
CA PHE A 95 23.72 13.23 39.93
C PHE A 95 22.23 12.85 40.01
N ALA A 96 21.54 13.20 41.10
CA ALA A 96 20.15 12.83 41.28
C ALA A 96 19.22 13.54 40.28
N TYR A 97 19.48 14.81 39.96
CA TYR A 97 18.69 15.54 38.97
C TYR A 97 18.88 14.98 37.55
N ASN A 98 20.10 14.55 37.19
CA ASN A 98 20.34 13.82 35.94
C ASN A 98 19.54 12.50 35.93
N ALA A 99 19.55 11.74 37.04
CA ALA A 99 18.85 10.46 37.14
C ALA A 99 17.32 10.56 37.01
N VAL A 100 16.72 11.70 37.38
CA VAL A 100 15.27 11.96 37.23
C VAL A 100 14.92 12.76 35.97
N GLY A 101 15.87 12.97 35.06
CA GLY A 101 15.67 13.66 33.78
C GLY A 101 15.57 15.18 33.85
N GLN A 102 15.81 15.79 35.03
CA GLN A 102 15.87 17.25 35.19
C GLN A 102 17.30 17.76 34.88
N ASN A 103 17.74 17.54 33.65
CA ASN A 103 19.13 17.76 33.23
C ASN A 103 19.59 19.23 33.34
N GLU A 104 18.68 20.20 33.22
CA GLU A 104 18.99 21.64 33.36
C GLU A 104 19.47 21.97 34.78
N LYS A 105 18.71 21.53 35.80
CA LYS A 105 19.09 21.70 37.21
C LYS A 105 20.35 20.91 37.55
N ALA A 106 20.48 19.72 36.97
CA ALA A 106 21.67 18.90 37.17
C ALA A 106 22.92 19.65 36.72
N VAL A 107 22.91 20.22 35.52
CA VAL A 107 24.02 21.01 34.97
C VAL A 107 24.33 22.21 35.87
N GLU A 108 23.32 22.92 36.38
CA GLU A 108 23.53 24.05 37.30
C GLU A 108 24.30 23.63 38.58
N PHE A 109 23.82 22.61 39.29
CA PHE A 109 24.47 22.12 40.51
C PHE A 109 25.88 21.57 40.24
N LEU A 110 26.07 20.87 39.11
CA LEU A 110 27.36 20.31 38.76
C LEU A 110 28.38 21.36 38.33
N GLN A 111 27.95 22.47 37.71
CA GLN A 111 28.81 23.61 37.41
C GLN A 111 29.33 24.25 38.71
N GLN A 112 28.46 24.42 39.71
CA GLN A 112 28.87 24.95 41.03
C GLN A 112 29.83 24.00 41.75
N SER A 113 29.53 22.69 41.75
CA SER A 113 30.41 21.64 42.27
C SER A 113 31.79 21.66 41.60
N LEU A 114 31.83 21.86 40.28
CA LEU A 114 33.08 21.93 39.51
C LEU A 114 33.94 23.12 39.94
N VAL A 115 33.35 24.30 40.11
CA VAL A 115 34.07 25.50 40.59
C VAL A 115 34.67 25.25 41.97
N ILE A 116 33.87 24.77 42.91
CA ILE A 116 34.32 24.48 44.28
C ILE A 116 35.42 23.41 44.30
N SER A 117 35.28 22.35 43.49
CA SER A 117 36.29 21.29 43.42
C SER A 117 37.66 21.80 42.98
N ARG A 118 37.70 22.80 42.09
CA ARG A 118 38.93 23.46 41.65
C ARG A 118 39.48 24.40 42.72
N GLU A 119 38.62 25.17 43.39
CA GLU A 119 39.01 26.06 44.49
C GLU A 119 39.72 25.31 45.62
N ILE A 120 39.21 24.14 46.01
CA ILE A 120 39.76 23.34 47.12
C ILE A 120 40.80 22.30 46.67
N GLY A 121 41.11 22.21 45.38
CA GLY A 121 42.06 21.23 44.83
C GLY A 121 41.60 19.77 44.89
N ASN A 122 40.30 19.50 45.03
CA ASN A 122 39.76 18.14 45.10
C ASN A 122 39.56 17.54 43.70
N ARG A 123 40.63 16.92 43.18
CA ARG A 123 40.67 16.34 41.83
C ARG A 123 39.63 15.24 41.58
N ARG A 124 39.29 14.45 42.60
CA ARG A 124 38.26 13.39 42.50
C ARG A 124 36.88 13.98 42.25
N MET A 125 36.53 15.03 42.98
CA MET A 125 35.26 15.73 42.82
C MET A 125 35.19 16.49 41.48
N GLU A 126 36.32 17.05 41.03
CA GLU A 126 36.42 17.67 39.71
C GLU A 126 36.09 16.67 38.59
N VAL A 127 36.73 15.49 38.60
CA VAL A 127 36.48 14.42 37.61
C VAL A 127 35.02 13.97 37.66
N ASN A 128 34.45 13.74 38.85
CA ASN A 128 33.04 13.35 38.97
C ASN A 128 32.09 14.42 38.44
N SER A 129 32.35 15.70 38.75
CA SER A 129 31.51 16.82 38.31
C SER A 129 31.57 16.98 36.79
N LEU A 130 32.77 16.92 36.19
CA LEU A 130 32.93 16.98 34.74
C LEU A 130 32.26 15.80 34.02
N LYS A 131 32.36 14.58 34.58
CA LYS A 131 31.74 13.39 34.00
C LYS A 131 30.22 13.55 33.93
N LEU A 132 29.60 13.94 35.04
CA LEU A 132 28.16 14.15 35.13
C LEU A 132 27.70 15.36 34.32
N LEU A 133 28.53 16.39 34.17
CA LEU A 133 28.26 17.52 33.27
C LEU A 133 28.22 17.07 31.81
N GLY A 134 29.17 16.23 31.39
CA GLY A 134 29.15 15.65 30.05
C GLY A 134 27.84 14.91 29.76
N ASP A 135 27.42 14.03 30.69
CA ASP A 135 26.14 13.31 30.61
C ASP A 135 24.93 14.27 30.56
N GLY A 136 24.91 15.30 31.40
CA GLY A 136 23.84 16.30 31.44
C GLY A 136 23.76 17.12 30.14
N TYR A 137 24.90 17.54 29.60
CA TYR A 137 24.97 18.26 28.33
C TYR A 137 24.54 17.39 27.15
N ASP A 138 24.92 16.12 27.12
CA ASP A 138 24.45 15.17 26.10
C ASP A 138 22.92 15.02 26.14
N ASN A 139 22.33 14.89 27.33
CA ASN A 139 20.88 14.78 27.50
C ASN A 139 20.13 16.06 27.07
N LEU A 140 20.75 17.23 27.24
CA LEU A 140 20.25 18.52 26.76
C LEU A 140 20.53 18.77 25.27
N LYS A 141 21.15 17.82 24.56
CA LYS A 141 21.62 17.96 23.18
C LYS A 141 22.63 19.10 22.99
N GLN A 142 23.30 19.51 24.07
CA GLN A 142 24.36 20.52 24.09
C GLN A 142 25.72 19.87 23.84
N TYR A 143 25.86 19.21 22.68
CA TYR A 143 27.00 18.32 22.41
C TYR A 143 28.37 19.03 22.38
N GLN A 144 28.41 20.32 22.03
CA GLN A 144 29.65 21.12 22.07
C GLN A 144 30.17 21.31 23.51
N GLN A 145 29.27 21.50 24.48
CA GLN A 145 29.61 21.60 25.89
C GLN A 145 30.03 20.23 26.46
N SER A 146 29.34 19.17 26.04
CA SER A 146 29.72 17.78 26.37
C SER A 146 31.15 17.46 25.90
N ILE A 147 31.50 17.81 24.66
CA ILE A 147 32.85 17.63 24.11
C ILE A 147 33.89 18.36 24.97
N LYS A 148 33.63 19.61 25.36
CA LYS A 148 34.56 20.37 26.22
C LYS A 148 34.77 19.68 27.57
N ALA A 149 33.70 19.16 28.19
CA ALA A 149 33.79 18.44 29.46
C ALA A 149 34.58 17.14 29.30
N HIS A 150 34.33 16.35 28.25
CA HIS A 150 35.04 15.10 28.00
C HIS A 150 36.50 15.31 27.56
N GLN A 151 36.83 16.38 26.85
CA GLN A 151 38.21 16.76 26.53
C GLN A 151 39.01 17.11 27.79
N GLN A 152 38.40 17.85 28.73
CA GLN A 152 39.02 18.12 30.03
C GLN A 152 39.29 16.80 30.75
N LEU A 153 38.28 15.91 30.87
CA LEU A 153 38.45 14.59 31.51
C LEU A 153 39.54 13.74 30.86
N LEU A 154 39.63 13.74 29.53
CA LEU A 154 40.69 13.03 28.80
C LEU A 154 42.08 13.55 29.15
N ALA A 155 42.24 14.88 29.29
CA ALA A 155 43.50 15.47 29.73
C ALA A 155 43.85 15.04 31.17
N ILE A 156 42.87 15.05 32.09
CA ILE A 156 43.06 14.57 33.46
C ILE A 156 43.49 13.09 33.48
N ALA A 157 42.82 12.23 32.70
CA ALA A 157 43.11 10.81 32.64
C ALA A 157 44.54 10.54 32.14
N ARG A 158 44.99 11.30 31.13
CA ARG A 158 46.37 11.21 30.61
C ARG A 158 47.40 11.69 31.63
N GLU A 159 47.15 12.82 32.30
CA GLU A 159 48.03 13.34 33.36
C GLU A 159 48.18 12.35 34.52
N THR A 160 47.10 11.68 34.90
CA THR A 160 47.05 10.73 36.01
C THR A 160 47.40 9.30 35.61
N SER A 161 47.72 9.05 34.34
CA SER A 161 47.95 7.71 33.77
C SER A 161 46.79 6.73 34.00
N ASP A 162 45.55 7.22 34.12
CA ASP A 162 44.33 6.41 34.21
C ASP A 162 43.92 5.94 32.81
N ARG A 163 44.46 4.78 32.41
CA ARG A 163 44.18 4.17 31.10
C ARG A 163 42.73 3.74 30.93
N SER A 164 42.04 3.36 32.01
CA SER A 164 40.61 2.99 31.95
C SER A 164 39.74 4.23 31.71
N GLY A 165 40.01 5.31 32.45
CA GLY A 165 39.40 6.61 32.21
C GLY A 165 39.66 7.13 30.79
N GLU A 166 40.90 7.03 30.30
CA GLU A 166 41.27 7.45 28.95
C GLU A 166 40.44 6.71 27.89
N ALA A 167 40.33 5.38 27.95
CA ALA A 167 39.51 4.60 27.03
C ALA A 167 38.03 5.01 27.08
N ASN A 168 37.48 5.23 28.29
CA ASN A 168 36.08 5.60 28.47
C ASN A 168 35.77 7.01 27.91
N PHE A 169 36.62 7.99 28.20
CA PHE A 169 36.41 9.38 27.77
C PHE A 169 36.62 9.54 26.26
N LEU A 170 37.54 8.79 25.64
CA LEU A 170 37.66 8.70 24.18
C LEU A 170 36.36 8.16 23.56
N ASN A 171 35.78 7.08 24.09
CA ASN A 171 34.50 6.56 23.59
C ASN A 171 33.37 7.59 23.74
N ARG A 172 33.30 8.30 24.87
CA ARG A 172 32.29 9.36 25.09
C ARG A 172 32.44 10.55 24.14
N LEU A 173 33.67 10.98 23.87
CA LEU A 173 33.96 11.97 22.83
C LEU A 173 33.44 11.49 21.47
N GLY A 174 33.71 10.22 21.12
CA GLY A 174 33.16 9.62 19.91
C GLY A 174 31.63 9.70 19.85
N VAL A 175 30.93 9.41 20.97
CA VAL A 175 29.47 9.52 21.05
C VAL A 175 29.00 10.95 20.82
N ALA A 176 29.64 11.93 21.45
CA ALA A 176 29.28 13.34 21.31
C ALA A 176 29.52 13.86 19.87
N TYR A 177 30.65 13.51 19.24
CA TYR A 177 30.90 13.85 17.83
C TYR A 177 29.91 13.18 16.88
N LYS A 178 29.57 11.91 17.12
CA LYS A 178 28.53 11.20 16.35
C LYS A 178 27.17 11.89 16.48
N ASN A 179 26.81 12.37 17.67
CA ASN A 179 25.56 13.10 17.88
C ASN A 179 25.55 14.49 17.21
N LEU A 180 26.73 15.11 17.01
CA LEU A 180 26.92 16.27 16.12
C LEU A 180 26.91 15.94 14.63
N LYS A 181 26.78 14.65 14.26
CA LYS A 181 26.91 14.13 12.89
C LYS A 181 28.31 14.30 12.28
N GLU A 182 29.34 14.53 13.11
CA GLU A 182 30.75 14.49 12.71
C GLU A 182 31.28 13.06 12.82
N TYR A 183 30.80 12.17 11.93
CA TYR A 183 31.00 10.73 12.05
C TYR A 183 32.46 10.30 11.86
N GLU A 184 33.24 11.00 11.02
CA GLU A 184 34.66 10.71 10.78
C GLU A 184 35.48 10.94 12.05
N LYS A 185 35.26 12.05 12.76
CA LYS A 185 35.92 12.31 14.05
C LYS A 185 35.48 11.28 15.09
N ALA A 186 34.19 10.91 15.09
CA ALA A 186 33.71 9.87 16.00
C ALA A 186 34.47 8.54 15.79
N VAL A 187 34.68 8.14 14.53
CA VAL A 187 35.48 6.94 14.17
C VAL A 187 36.88 7.02 14.77
N GLU A 188 37.59 8.14 14.64
CA GLU A 188 38.93 8.32 15.21
C GLU A 188 38.96 8.09 16.73
N PHE A 189 38.01 8.69 17.45
CA PHE A 189 37.93 8.56 18.91
C PHE A 189 37.57 7.13 19.35
N TYR A 190 36.65 6.45 18.65
CA TYR A 190 36.34 5.05 18.94
C TYR A 190 37.54 4.13 18.68
N GLN A 191 38.27 4.33 17.58
CA GLN A 191 39.47 3.56 17.27
C GLN A 191 40.55 3.74 18.35
N GLN A 192 40.80 4.97 18.78
CA GLN A 192 41.72 5.23 19.90
C GLN A 192 41.25 4.53 21.17
N SER A 193 39.97 4.66 21.54
CA SER A 193 39.39 3.98 22.71
C SER A 193 39.61 2.46 22.68
N ILE A 194 39.39 1.81 21.53
CA ILE A 194 39.59 0.37 21.35
C ILE A 194 41.05 -0.03 21.59
N VAL A 195 42.01 0.74 21.08
CA VAL A 195 43.44 0.48 21.28
C VAL A 195 43.80 0.55 22.77
N ILE A 196 43.41 1.62 23.47
CA ILE A 196 43.68 1.77 24.90
C ILE A 196 43.03 0.64 25.71
N ALA A 197 41.77 0.32 25.41
CA ALA A 197 41.04 -0.74 26.09
C ALA A 197 41.66 -2.13 25.85
N ALA A 198 42.20 -2.38 24.65
CA ALA A 198 42.91 -3.62 24.31
C ALA A 198 44.21 -3.78 25.10
N GLU A 199 44.97 -2.69 25.30
CA GLU A 199 46.20 -2.72 26.11
C GLU A 199 45.96 -3.11 27.57
N ILE A 200 44.83 -2.68 28.15
CA ILE A 200 44.47 -2.99 29.54
C ILE A 200 43.59 -4.24 29.68
N GLY A 201 43.26 -4.91 28.57
CA GLY A 201 42.42 -6.12 28.58
C GLY A 201 40.95 -5.89 28.95
N ASP A 202 40.43 -4.66 28.80
CA ASP A 202 39.05 -4.30 29.11
C ASP A 202 38.11 -4.70 27.96
N GLY A 203 37.64 -5.95 28.01
CA GLY A 203 36.73 -6.49 27.00
C GLY A 203 35.39 -5.75 26.89
N GLU A 204 34.88 -5.16 27.97
CA GLU A 204 33.61 -4.42 27.96
C GLU A 204 33.76 -3.13 27.16
N SER A 205 34.81 -2.35 27.43
CA SER A 205 35.12 -1.12 26.69
C SER A 205 35.45 -1.41 25.22
N ILE A 206 36.19 -2.49 24.92
CA ILE A 206 36.46 -2.91 23.53
C ILE A 206 35.14 -3.17 22.79
N ALA A 207 34.26 -3.99 23.37
CA ALA A 207 33.02 -4.39 22.72
C ALA A 207 32.04 -3.22 22.54
N GLY A 208 31.93 -2.34 23.54
CA GLY A 208 31.12 -1.13 23.50
C GLY A 208 31.61 -0.13 22.44
N SER A 209 32.91 0.16 22.41
CA SER A 209 33.51 1.05 21.41
C SER A 209 33.42 0.49 20.00
N LEU A 210 33.56 -0.84 19.81
CA LEU A 210 33.31 -1.51 18.53
C LEU A 210 31.85 -1.37 18.06
N GLY A 211 30.88 -1.49 18.97
CA GLY A 211 29.46 -1.29 18.65
C GLY A 211 29.17 0.17 18.22
N ASN A 212 29.78 1.14 18.91
CA ASN A 212 29.64 2.55 18.55
C ASN A 212 30.36 2.90 17.24
N LEU A 213 31.53 2.30 17.00
CA LEU A 213 32.26 2.39 15.73
C LEU A 213 31.42 1.83 14.58
N GLY A 214 30.76 0.68 14.79
CA GLY A 214 29.83 0.10 13.82
C GLY A 214 28.67 1.04 13.48
N ASN A 215 28.11 1.74 14.48
CA ASN A 215 27.08 2.76 14.25
C ASN A 215 27.61 3.93 13.42
N ALA A 216 28.81 4.45 13.71
CA ALA A 216 29.40 5.56 12.96
C ALA A 216 29.66 5.17 11.49
N TYR A 217 30.22 3.99 11.24
CA TYR A 217 30.40 3.48 9.87
C TYR A 217 29.08 3.31 9.13
N LYS A 218 28.02 2.86 9.81
CA LYS A 218 26.68 2.76 9.19
C LYS A 218 26.17 4.14 8.75
N PHE A 219 26.34 5.17 9.57
CA PHE A 219 25.92 6.54 9.22
C PHE A 219 26.77 7.15 8.09
N LEU A 220 28.01 6.71 7.93
CA LEU A 220 28.87 7.04 6.78
C LEU A 220 28.52 6.25 5.51
N GLY A 221 27.61 5.29 5.57
CA GLY A 221 27.31 4.38 4.46
C GLY A 221 28.37 3.28 4.25
N GLU A 222 29.36 3.18 5.13
CA GLU A 222 30.42 2.17 5.07
C GLU A 222 29.95 0.83 5.69
N TYR A 223 28.90 0.24 5.12
CA TYR A 223 28.20 -0.91 5.68
C TYR A 223 29.10 -2.13 5.95
N GLU A 224 30.07 -2.41 5.08
CA GLU A 224 31.00 -3.53 5.29
C GLU A 224 31.88 -3.36 6.53
N LYS A 225 32.37 -2.15 6.78
CA LYS A 225 33.15 -1.83 7.97
C LYS A 225 32.28 -1.88 9.22
N ALA A 226 31.03 -1.40 9.12
CA ALA A 226 30.04 -1.51 10.18
C ALA A 226 29.76 -2.97 10.56
N ILE A 227 29.52 -3.83 9.58
CA ILE A 227 29.30 -5.28 9.77
C ILE A 227 30.49 -5.91 10.50
N LYS A 228 31.73 -5.64 10.05
CA LYS A 228 32.94 -6.14 10.73
C LYS A 228 33.01 -5.69 12.19
N ALA A 229 32.79 -4.39 12.46
CA ALA A 229 32.84 -3.85 13.80
C ALA A 229 31.79 -4.49 14.73
N TYR A 230 30.55 -4.69 14.24
CA TYR A 230 29.51 -5.37 15.01
C TYR A 230 29.80 -6.87 15.23
N GLN A 231 30.31 -7.58 14.23
CA GLN A 231 30.71 -8.98 14.39
C GLN A 231 31.81 -9.14 15.46
N GLN A 232 32.80 -8.23 15.46
CA GLN A 232 33.82 -8.19 16.50
C GLN A 232 33.23 -7.86 17.88
N SER A 233 32.32 -6.88 17.97
CA SER A 233 31.60 -6.54 19.19
C SER A 233 30.84 -7.75 19.76
N VAL A 234 30.08 -8.47 18.92
CA VAL A 234 29.37 -9.71 19.30
C VAL A 234 30.34 -10.77 19.83
N ALA A 235 31.48 -10.98 19.15
CA ALA A 235 32.46 -11.98 19.55
C ALA A 235 33.09 -11.66 20.92
N VAL A 236 33.41 -10.38 21.18
CA VAL A 236 33.97 -9.94 22.47
C VAL A 236 32.94 -10.05 23.59
N PHE A 237 31.71 -9.56 23.40
CA PHE A 237 30.64 -9.70 24.40
C PHE A 237 30.35 -11.17 24.74
N ARG A 238 30.34 -12.05 23.73
CA ARG A 238 30.19 -13.49 23.94
C ARG A 238 31.34 -14.09 24.75
N LYS A 239 32.59 -13.66 24.50
CA LYS A 239 33.79 -14.13 25.21
C LYS A 239 33.78 -13.73 26.68
N ILE A 240 33.34 -12.51 27.00
CA ILE A 240 33.29 -12.00 28.38
C ILE A 240 32.00 -12.42 29.13
N GLY A 241 31.07 -13.11 28.45
CA GLY A 241 29.83 -13.61 29.04
C GLY A 241 28.72 -12.57 29.17
N ASP A 242 28.87 -11.36 28.63
CA ASP A 242 27.82 -10.34 28.62
C ASP A 242 26.80 -10.64 27.52
N ARG A 243 25.74 -11.34 27.92
CA ARG A 243 24.62 -11.71 27.04
C ARG A 243 23.78 -10.51 26.62
N GLN A 244 23.71 -9.45 27.43
CA GLN A 244 22.92 -8.28 27.09
C GLN A 244 23.62 -7.46 26.00
N GLY A 245 24.94 -7.26 26.12
CA GLY A 245 25.78 -6.67 25.07
C GLY A 245 25.76 -7.50 23.78
N GLU A 246 25.91 -8.83 23.89
CA GLU A 246 25.81 -9.77 22.75
C GLU A 246 24.51 -9.56 21.96
N ALA A 247 23.37 -9.57 22.65
CA ALA A 247 22.06 -9.45 22.01
C ALA A 247 21.84 -8.06 21.36
N LYS A 248 22.29 -6.98 22.01
CA LYS A 248 22.23 -5.61 21.46
C LYS A 248 23.08 -5.49 20.19
N SER A 249 24.31 -5.99 20.21
CA SER A 249 25.20 -5.97 19.04
C SER A 249 24.67 -6.84 17.90
N LEU A 250 24.06 -8.00 18.19
CA LEU A 250 23.36 -8.82 17.19
C LEU A 250 22.18 -8.07 16.56
N ASN A 251 21.41 -7.31 17.35
CA ASN A 251 20.31 -6.52 16.82
C ASN A 251 20.82 -5.42 15.88
N HIS A 252 21.89 -4.72 16.26
CA HIS A 252 22.50 -3.69 15.41
C HIS A 252 23.19 -4.25 14.17
N LEU A 253 23.76 -5.46 14.28
CA LEU A 253 24.24 -6.21 13.13
C LEU A 253 23.10 -6.52 12.16
N GLY A 254 21.95 -6.96 12.69
CA GLY A 254 20.72 -7.14 11.91
C GLY A 254 20.26 -5.85 11.22
N ASP A 255 20.23 -4.72 11.95
CA ASP A 255 19.87 -3.41 11.38
C ASP A 255 20.82 -3.05 10.21
N THR A 256 22.12 -3.29 10.40
CA THR A 256 23.13 -2.98 9.38
C THR A 256 23.00 -3.88 8.16
N TYR A 257 22.77 -5.19 8.35
CA TYR A 257 22.49 -6.09 7.23
C TYR A 257 21.25 -5.66 6.46
N LEU A 258 20.19 -5.24 7.15
CA LEU A 258 18.96 -4.78 6.51
C LEU A 258 19.21 -3.49 5.70
N SER A 259 19.97 -2.53 6.25
CA SER A 259 20.36 -1.31 5.51
C SER A 259 21.29 -1.59 4.32
N PHE A 260 22.10 -2.64 4.40
CA PHE A 260 22.96 -3.10 3.30
C PHE A 260 22.21 -3.90 2.22
N GLY A 261 20.95 -4.28 2.46
CA GLY A 261 20.13 -5.08 1.55
C GLY A 261 20.23 -6.60 1.77
N GLU A 262 20.93 -7.06 2.81
CA GLU A 262 21.10 -8.48 3.13
C GLU A 262 20.01 -8.98 4.11
N SER A 263 18.75 -8.94 3.70
CA SER A 263 17.57 -9.27 4.55
C SER A 263 17.63 -10.64 5.22
N GLU A 264 18.14 -11.69 4.55
CA GLU A 264 18.26 -13.02 5.15
C GLU A 264 19.27 -13.07 6.31
N LYS A 265 20.41 -12.39 6.16
CA LYS A 265 21.42 -12.29 7.23
C LYS A 265 20.89 -11.43 8.38
N ALA A 266 20.12 -10.39 8.07
CA ALA A 266 19.41 -9.61 9.08
C ALA A 266 18.45 -10.48 9.89
N ILE A 267 17.61 -11.29 9.24
CA ILE A 267 16.70 -12.26 9.89
C ILE A 267 17.47 -13.16 10.85
N LYS A 268 18.58 -13.78 10.40
CA LYS A 268 19.41 -14.64 11.25
C LYS A 268 19.96 -13.90 12.48
N ALA A 269 20.48 -12.69 12.28
CA ALA A 269 21.01 -11.87 13.37
C ALA A 269 19.92 -11.47 14.39
N TYR A 270 18.74 -11.06 13.93
CA TYR A 270 17.61 -10.75 14.81
C TYR A 270 17.07 -11.98 15.53
N GLN A 271 16.95 -13.13 14.87
CA GLN A 271 16.52 -14.38 15.52
C GLN A 271 17.48 -14.79 16.64
N GLN A 272 18.80 -14.64 16.43
CA GLN A 272 19.79 -14.85 17.48
C GLN A 272 19.62 -13.85 18.62
N SER A 273 19.43 -12.55 18.31
CA SER A 273 19.18 -11.51 19.30
C SER A 273 17.93 -11.80 20.15
N VAL A 274 16.79 -12.13 19.51
CA VAL A 274 15.53 -12.56 20.16
C VAL A 274 15.78 -13.75 21.09
N THR A 275 16.53 -14.75 20.63
CA THR A 275 16.83 -15.95 21.42
C THR A 275 17.63 -15.61 22.67
N VAL A 276 18.64 -14.74 22.57
CA VAL A 276 19.45 -14.33 23.72
C VAL A 276 18.63 -13.48 24.69
N PHE A 277 17.85 -12.49 24.21
CA PHE A 277 17.00 -11.67 25.06
C PHE A 277 15.92 -12.47 25.80
N ARG A 278 15.31 -13.47 25.14
CA ARG A 278 14.36 -14.40 25.80
C ARG A 278 15.03 -15.20 26.92
N LYS A 279 16.26 -15.70 26.70
CA LYS A 279 17.00 -16.50 27.69
C LYS A 279 17.37 -15.71 28.94
N ILE A 280 17.68 -14.43 28.79
CA ILE A 280 18.02 -13.55 29.93
C ILE A 280 16.80 -12.86 30.55
N GLY A 281 15.58 -13.15 30.05
CA GLY A 281 14.34 -12.58 30.59
C GLY A 281 14.18 -11.08 30.34
N ASP A 282 14.68 -10.56 29.21
CA ASP A 282 14.53 -9.15 28.83
C ASP A 282 13.36 -8.98 27.83
N PRO A 283 12.13 -8.66 28.30
CA PRO A 283 10.98 -8.49 27.43
C PRO A 283 11.10 -7.27 26.53
N GLN A 284 11.79 -6.22 26.97
CA GLN A 284 12.02 -5.01 26.18
C GLN A 284 12.96 -5.29 25.00
N GLY A 285 14.09 -5.95 25.25
CA GLY A 285 15.00 -6.42 24.20
C GLY A 285 14.30 -7.36 23.22
N THR A 286 13.55 -8.34 23.75
CA THR A 286 12.78 -9.30 22.94
C THR A 286 11.79 -8.62 22.02
N ALA A 287 10.96 -7.71 22.53
CA ALA A 287 9.99 -6.98 21.72
C ALA A 287 10.65 -6.12 20.64
N LYS A 288 11.80 -5.48 20.94
CA LYS A 288 12.57 -4.69 19.96
C LYS A 288 13.03 -5.55 18.79
N SER A 289 13.68 -6.66 19.12
CA SER A 289 14.28 -7.55 18.12
C SER A 289 13.23 -8.28 17.31
N LEU A 290 12.07 -8.61 17.90
CA LEU A 290 10.92 -9.10 17.15
C LEU A 290 10.40 -8.04 16.17
N ASN A 291 10.27 -6.77 16.59
CA ASN A 291 9.82 -5.73 15.68
C ASN A 291 10.78 -5.58 14.48
N ASN A 292 12.09 -5.56 14.73
CA ASN A 292 13.07 -5.45 13.65
C ASN A 292 13.12 -6.71 12.78
N LEU A 293 12.90 -7.90 13.36
CA LEU A 293 12.74 -9.15 12.62
C LEU A 293 11.53 -9.11 11.70
N GLY A 294 10.39 -8.59 12.17
CA GLY A 294 9.20 -8.38 11.35
C GLY A 294 9.49 -7.45 10.17
N SER A 295 10.19 -6.34 10.41
CA SER A 295 10.61 -5.43 9.33
C SER A 295 11.54 -6.11 8.32
N ALA A 296 12.42 -7.02 8.75
CA ALA A 296 13.26 -7.80 7.86
C ALA A 296 12.45 -8.79 7.00
N TYR A 297 11.43 -9.42 7.57
CA TYR A 297 10.47 -10.24 6.80
C TYR A 297 9.69 -9.38 5.79
N SER A 298 9.25 -8.18 6.17
CA SER A 298 8.61 -7.25 5.22
C SER A 298 9.54 -6.85 4.08
N SER A 299 10.82 -6.59 4.35
CA SER A 299 11.82 -6.29 3.31
C SER A 299 12.10 -7.48 2.38
N LEU A 300 11.83 -8.71 2.82
CA LEU A 300 11.93 -9.93 2.00
C LEU A 300 10.63 -10.23 1.22
N GLY A 301 9.56 -9.45 1.45
CA GLY A 301 8.24 -9.69 0.88
C GLY A 301 7.42 -10.76 1.60
N GLU A 302 7.88 -11.27 2.75
CA GLU A 302 7.15 -12.25 3.57
C GLU A 302 6.21 -11.54 4.58
N TYR A 303 5.21 -10.84 4.07
CA TYR A 303 4.38 -9.92 4.87
C TYR A 303 3.55 -10.62 5.96
N GLU A 304 3.04 -11.83 5.73
CA GLU A 304 2.27 -12.58 6.72
C GLU A 304 3.13 -12.99 7.92
N LYS A 305 4.38 -13.42 7.67
CA LYS A 305 5.34 -13.70 8.74
C LYS A 305 5.73 -12.41 9.46
N ALA A 306 5.88 -11.30 8.74
CA ALA A 306 6.13 -10.00 9.35
C ALA A 306 4.99 -9.64 10.31
N ILE A 307 3.73 -9.80 9.90
CA ILE A 307 2.54 -9.56 10.74
C ILE A 307 2.57 -10.43 11.99
N GLU A 308 2.80 -11.74 11.85
CA GLU A 308 2.87 -12.67 13.00
C GLU A 308 3.92 -12.20 14.02
N VAL A 309 5.12 -11.86 13.55
CA VAL A 309 6.23 -11.45 14.41
C VAL A 309 5.98 -10.06 15.03
N HIS A 310 5.39 -9.12 14.28
CA HIS A 310 4.99 -7.82 14.81
C HIS A 310 3.87 -7.94 15.86
N GLN A 311 2.91 -8.86 15.69
CA GLN A 311 1.90 -9.16 16.70
C GLN A 311 2.51 -9.74 17.98
N GLN A 312 3.53 -10.62 17.87
CA GLN A 312 4.28 -11.09 19.03
C GLN A 312 4.99 -9.94 19.75
N SER A 313 5.62 -9.02 19.00
CA SER A 313 6.24 -7.80 19.56
C SER A 313 5.21 -6.94 20.30
N LEU A 314 4.05 -6.69 19.68
CA LEU A 314 2.94 -5.91 20.24
C LEU A 314 2.38 -6.54 21.52
N ALA A 315 2.20 -7.86 21.55
CA ALA A 315 1.69 -8.58 22.71
C ALA A 315 2.64 -8.45 23.92
N ILE A 316 3.95 -8.56 23.68
CA ILE A 316 4.95 -8.35 24.73
C ILE A 316 4.93 -6.88 25.19
N ALA A 317 4.90 -5.93 24.26
CA ALA A 317 4.86 -4.49 24.56
C ALA A 317 3.63 -4.11 25.41
N LYS A 318 2.45 -4.64 25.08
CA LYS A 318 1.22 -4.47 25.88
C LYS A 318 1.37 -5.06 27.28
N LYS A 319 1.96 -6.27 27.41
CA LYS A 319 2.15 -6.93 28.70
C LYS A 319 3.07 -6.16 29.66
N ILE A 320 4.02 -5.40 29.12
CA ILE A 320 4.94 -4.57 29.92
C ILE A 320 4.53 -3.09 29.96
N GLU A 321 3.34 -2.76 29.43
CA GLU A 321 2.77 -1.40 29.40
C GLU A 321 3.72 -0.34 28.80
N ASP A 322 4.51 -0.73 27.79
CA ASP A 322 5.44 0.17 27.10
C ASP A 322 4.75 0.82 25.90
N SER A 323 4.10 1.96 26.14
CA SER A 323 3.36 2.73 25.12
C SER A 323 4.20 3.07 23.89
N GLN A 324 5.49 3.34 24.05
CA GLN A 324 6.38 3.66 22.92
C GLN A 324 6.55 2.44 22.01
N ARG A 325 6.72 1.25 22.57
CA ARG A 325 6.82 0.01 21.79
C ARG A 325 5.49 -0.41 21.19
N ILE A 326 4.39 -0.26 21.93
CA ILE A 326 3.03 -0.50 21.41
C ILE A 326 2.84 0.32 20.13
N ALA A 327 3.09 1.64 20.18
CA ALA A 327 2.95 2.51 19.03
C ALA A 327 3.85 2.12 17.85
N LYS A 328 5.11 1.70 18.11
CA LYS A 328 6.04 1.24 17.08
C LYS A 328 5.57 -0.06 16.41
N SER A 329 5.15 -1.05 17.19
CA SER A 329 4.64 -2.32 16.65
C SER A 329 3.35 -2.12 15.85
N LEU A 330 2.44 -1.26 16.32
CA LEU A 330 1.23 -0.88 15.56
C LEU A 330 1.60 -0.20 14.24
N ASN A 331 2.55 0.73 14.23
CA ASN A 331 2.99 1.36 12.98
C ASN A 331 3.62 0.35 12.02
N SER A 332 4.43 -0.58 12.52
CA SER A 332 5.01 -1.64 11.70
C SER A 332 3.97 -2.61 11.15
N LEU A 333 2.92 -2.93 11.92
CA LEU A 333 1.76 -3.68 11.44
C LEU A 333 1.05 -2.91 10.32
N GLY A 334 0.82 -1.61 10.50
CA GLY A 334 0.23 -0.76 9.46
C GLY A 334 1.02 -0.82 8.15
N ILE A 335 2.35 -0.69 8.22
CA ILE A 335 3.22 -0.86 7.04
C ILE A 335 3.08 -2.25 6.44
N ALA A 336 3.06 -3.31 7.24
CA ALA A 336 2.95 -4.69 6.74
C ALA A 336 1.60 -4.93 6.04
N TYR A 337 0.49 -4.45 6.60
CA TYR A 337 -0.83 -4.51 5.96
C TYR A 337 -0.91 -3.65 4.71
N TYR A 338 -0.32 -2.45 4.71
CA TYR A 338 -0.20 -1.62 3.51
C TYR A 338 0.53 -2.34 2.37
N ARG A 339 1.61 -3.06 2.68
CA ARG A 339 2.34 -3.86 1.69
C ARG A 339 1.59 -5.11 1.22
N LEU A 340 0.65 -5.59 2.04
CA LEU A 340 -0.19 -6.75 1.72
C LEU A 340 -1.38 -6.38 0.82
N GLY A 341 -1.77 -5.11 0.76
CA GLY A 341 -2.96 -4.61 0.04
C GLY A 341 -4.14 -4.29 0.97
N GLU A 342 -4.03 -4.66 2.24
CA GLU A 342 -5.05 -4.52 3.28
C GLU A 342 -5.11 -3.09 3.85
N TYR A 343 -5.50 -2.14 3.00
CA TYR A 343 -5.40 -0.70 3.27
C TYR A 343 -6.23 -0.25 4.47
N GLN A 344 -7.43 -0.81 4.69
CA GLN A 344 -8.26 -0.45 5.84
C GLN A 344 -7.60 -0.84 7.17
N LYS A 345 -7.07 -2.08 7.27
CA LYS A 345 -6.31 -2.52 8.45
C LYS A 345 -5.09 -1.63 8.66
N SER A 346 -4.41 -1.26 7.57
CA SER A 346 -3.28 -0.32 7.65
C SER A 346 -3.67 1.02 8.26
N ILE A 347 -4.77 1.62 7.80
CA ILE A 347 -5.32 2.87 8.35
C ILE A 347 -5.60 2.71 9.84
N ASP A 348 -6.30 1.65 10.25
CA ASP A 348 -6.66 1.41 11.66
C ASP A 348 -5.42 1.31 12.56
N PHE A 349 -4.40 0.56 12.13
CA PHE A 349 -3.16 0.42 12.87
C PHE A 349 -2.34 1.73 12.93
N HIS A 350 -2.29 2.49 11.83
CA HIS A 350 -1.62 3.78 11.81
C HIS A 350 -2.35 4.82 12.67
N GLN A 351 -3.68 4.84 12.69
CA GLN A 351 -4.48 5.70 13.56
C GLN A 351 -4.28 5.37 15.04
N GLN A 352 -4.28 4.08 15.42
CA GLN A 352 -3.97 3.67 16.79
C GLN A 352 -2.56 4.08 17.20
N SER A 353 -1.57 3.87 16.33
CA SER A 353 -0.20 4.33 16.56
C SER A 353 -0.13 5.85 16.75
N LEU A 354 -0.82 6.60 15.88
CA LEU A 354 -0.90 8.06 15.92
C LEU A 354 -1.47 8.57 17.25
N ALA A 355 -2.57 7.97 17.72
CA ALA A 355 -3.21 8.34 18.98
C ALA A 355 -2.25 8.19 20.18
N ILE A 356 -1.55 7.05 20.28
CA ILE A 356 -0.59 6.79 21.35
C ILE A 356 0.61 7.75 21.26
N LYS A 357 1.13 8.00 20.06
CA LYS A 357 2.25 8.94 19.85
C LYS A 357 1.90 10.36 20.26
N LYS A 358 0.66 10.81 20.00
CA LYS A 358 0.15 12.09 20.51
C LYS A 358 0.08 12.11 22.03
N GLU A 359 -0.43 11.05 22.65
CA GLU A 359 -0.57 10.93 24.10
C GLU A 359 0.80 10.98 24.82
N ILE A 360 1.81 10.28 24.30
CA ILE A 360 3.15 10.26 24.91
C ILE A 360 4.03 11.46 24.50
N GLY A 361 3.52 12.39 23.69
CA GLY A 361 4.27 13.55 23.20
C GLY A 361 5.38 13.23 22.19
N ASP A 362 5.33 12.08 21.50
CA ASP A 362 6.28 11.70 20.45
C ASP A 362 5.94 12.40 19.13
N ARG A 363 6.31 13.68 19.02
CA ARG A 363 6.05 14.53 17.84
C ARG A 363 6.66 13.96 16.56
N ASP A 364 7.87 13.40 16.62
CA ASP A 364 8.50 12.78 15.45
C ASP A 364 7.71 11.53 15.00
N GLY A 365 7.34 10.68 15.96
CA GLY A 365 6.48 9.54 15.70
C GLY A 365 5.13 9.92 15.12
N GLU A 366 4.50 10.98 15.63
CA GLU A 366 3.22 11.52 15.14
C GLU A 366 3.32 11.87 13.66
N ALA A 367 4.33 12.64 13.28
CA ALA A 367 4.59 13.00 11.88
C ALA A 367 4.79 11.77 10.99
N GLN A 368 5.53 10.76 11.46
CA GLN A 368 5.72 9.51 10.71
C GLN A 368 4.39 8.75 10.49
N SER A 369 3.53 8.66 11.51
CA SER A 369 2.23 8.00 11.37
C SER A 369 1.31 8.75 10.41
N LEU A 370 1.30 10.09 10.46
CA LEU A 370 0.56 10.93 9.51
C LEU A 370 1.07 10.73 8.07
N ASN A 371 2.39 10.70 7.87
CA ASN A 371 2.97 10.43 6.55
C ASN A 371 2.59 9.03 6.02
N ASN A 372 2.54 8.02 6.89
CA ASN A 372 2.11 6.68 6.47
C ASN A 372 0.61 6.64 6.12
N LEU A 373 -0.25 7.30 6.89
CA LEU A 373 -1.67 7.45 6.53
C LEU A 373 -1.82 8.13 5.17
N ALA A 374 -1.07 9.21 4.93
CA ALA A 374 -1.09 9.91 3.65
C ALA A 374 -0.70 8.99 2.48
N LEU A 375 0.31 8.13 2.65
CA LEU A 375 0.70 7.15 1.63
C LEU A 375 -0.40 6.12 1.35
N VAL A 376 -1.15 5.69 2.38
CA VAL A 376 -2.27 4.76 2.19
C VAL A 376 -3.39 5.44 1.41
N TYR A 377 -3.79 6.66 1.80
CA TYR A 377 -4.82 7.42 1.07
C TYR A 377 -4.40 7.78 -0.36
N HIS A 378 -3.11 8.01 -0.61
CA HIS A 378 -2.60 8.20 -1.97
C HIS A 378 -2.86 6.99 -2.88
N ILE A 379 -2.58 5.78 -2.39
CA ILE A 379 -2.83 4.55 -3.16
C ILE A 379 -4.31 4.30 -3.39
N LEU A 380 -5.16 4.71 -2.44
CA LEU A 380 -6.62 4.66 -2.59
C LEU A 380 -7.20 5.73 -3.53
N GLY A 381 -6.37 6.59 -4.14
CA GLY A 381 -6.83 7.68 -5.02
C GLY A 381 -7.40 8.89 -4.27
N GLU A 382 -7.44 8.85 -2.94
CA GLU A 382 -7.93 9.91 -2.05
C GLU A 382 -6.88 11.02 -1.88
N TYR A 383 -6.49 11.66 -2.99
CA TYR A 383 -5.37 12.59 -3.04
C TYR A 383 -5.54 13.80 -2.11
N GLN A 384 -6.77 14.29 -1.90
CA GLN A 384 -7.02 15.41 -1.00
C GLN A 384 -6.76 15.05 0.46
N LYS A 385 -7.24 13.89 0.92
CA LYS A 385 -6.95 13.40 2.29
C LYS A 385 -5.45 13.16 2.48
N ALA A 386 -4.77 12.62 1.47
CA ALA A 386 -3.32 12.43 1.50
C ALA A 386 -2.56 13.76 1.65
N ILE A 387 -2.99 14.81 0.94
CA ILE A 387 -2.45 16.17 1.06
C ILE A 387 -2.61 16.68 2.50
N ASP A 388 -3.80 16.56 3.10
CA ASP A 388 -4.07 17.06 4.45
C ASP A 388 -3.16 16.40 5.50
N PHE A 389 -2.96 15.08 5.41
CA PHE A 389 -2.05 14.36 6.31
C PHE A 389 -0.58 14.72 6.08
N HIS A 390 -0.14 14.86 4.82
CA HIS A 390 1.23 15.31 4.53
C HIS A 390 1.49 16.75 5.00
N GLN A 391 0.50 17.64 4.93
CA GLN A 391 0.60 19.01 5.48
C GLN A 391 0.73 19.01 7.00
N GLN A 392 -0.04 18.18 7.69
CA GLN A 392 0.09 18.02 9.14
C GLN A 392 1.49 17.49 9.51
N SER A 393 1.97 16.44 8.83
CA SER A 393 3.34 15.93 9.01
C SER A 393 4.38 17.04 8.79
N LEU A 394 4.26 17.80 7.69
CA LEU A 394 5.17 18.90 7.36
C LEU A 394 5.23 19.97 8.47
N ALA A 395 4.08 20.35 9.04
CA ALA A 395 4.02 21.33 10.12
C ALA A 395 4.80 20.85 11.35
N ILE A 396 4.63 19.57 11.73
CA ILE A 396 5.34 18.97 12.87
C ILE A 396 6.85 18.88 12.59
N LYS A 397 7.25 18.45 11.38
CA LYS A 397 8.66 18.35 11.00
C LYS A 397 9.38 19.70 11.07
N LYS A 398 8.70 20.79 10.68
CA LYS A 398 9.19 22.16 10.86
C LYS A 398 9.31 22.55 12.33
N GLU A 399 8.29 22.25 13.14
CA GLU A 399 8.29 22.54 14.58
C GLU A 399 9.46 21.89 15.30
N ILE A 400 9.76 20.62 15.02
CA ILE A 400 10.85 19.87 15.67
C ILE A 400 12.23 20.13 15.04
N GLY A 401 12.31 20.97 14.00
CA GLY A 401 13.56 21.30 13.30
C GLY A 401 14.14 20.15 12.45
N ASP A 402 13.32 19.17 12.06
CA ASP A 402 13.74 18.06 11.19
C ASP A 402 13.69 18.49 9.72
N ARG A 403 14.79 19.11 9.26
CA ARG A 403 14.95 19.61 7.89
C ARG A 403 14.84 18.51 6.83
N ASP A 404 15.34 17.30 7.11
CA ASP A 404 15.24 16.17 6.16
C ASP A 404 13.79 15.71 6.05
N GLY A 405 13.09 15.53 7.18
CA GLY A 405 11.67 15.21 7.21
C GLY A 405 10.77 16.28 6.58
N GLU A 406 11.13 17.56 6.71
CA GLU A 406 10.49 18.68 6.03
C GLU A 406 10.59 18.52 4.50
N ALA A 407 11.81 18.30 4.00
CA ALA A 407 12.07 18.09 2.58
C ALA A 407 11.32 16.86 2.03
N GLN A 408 11.33 15.74 2.77
CA GLN A 408 10.59 14.53 2.40
C GLN A 408 9.08 14.79 2.30
N SER A 409 8.49 15.50 3.27
CA SER A 409 7.06 15.84 3.28
C SER A 409 6.68 16.76 2.11
N LEU A 410 7.52 17.76 1.80
CA LEU A 410 7.35 18.62 0.61
C LEU A 410 7.45 17.80 -0.68
N GLY A 411 8.41 16.88 -0.76
CA GLY A 411 8.55 15.98 -1.90
C GLY A 411 7.33 15.10 -2.11
N ASN A 412 6.72 14.58 -1.03
CA ASN A 412 5.50 13.78 -1.12
C ASN A 412 4.27 14.62 -1.52
N LEU A 413 4.15 15.85 -1.02
CA LEU A 413 3.13 16.81 -1.49
C LEU A 413 3.28 17.09 -3.00
N GLY A 414 4.50 17.22 -3.50
CA GLY A 414 4.76 17.37 -4.93
C GLY A 414 4.21 16.20 -5.74
N LEU A 415 4.36 14.96 -5.25
CA LEU A 415 3.77 13.78 -5.90
C LEU A 415 2.24 13.85 -5.91
N MET A 416 1.60 14.28 -4.81
CA MET A 416 0.12 14.38 -4.75
C MET A 416 -0.43 15.40 -5.75
N TYR A 417 0.20 16.57 -5.84
CA TYR A 417 -0.21 17.58 -6.83
C TYR A 417 0.05 17.12 -8.27
N ASN A 418 1.05 16.26 -8.50
CA ASN A 418 1.28 15.65 -9.80
C ASN A 418 0.13 14.68 -10.15
N SER A 419 -0.34 13.88 -9.19
CA SER A 419 -1.49 12.97 -9.37
C SER A 419 -2.81 13.70 -9.59
N LEU A 420 -2.95 14.93 -9.08
CA LEU A 420 -4.08 15.83 -9.36
C LEU A 420 -3.92 16.65 -10.66
N GLU A 421 -2.93 16.31 -11.49
CA GLU A 421 -2.58 17.02 -12.74
C GLU A 421 -2.22 18.51 -12.55
N GLN A 422 -1.95 18.93 -11.31
CA GLN A 422 -1.51 20.28 -10.95
C GLN A 422 0.02 20.39 -11.04
N TYR A 423 0.57 20.12 -12.22
CA TYR A 423 2.00 19.94 -12.47
C TYR A 423 2.87 21.12 -12.00
N GLN A 424 2.39 22.36 -12.18
CA GLN A 424 3.15 23.54 -11.73
C GLN A 424 3.29 23.60 -10.21
N LYS A 425 2.23 23.28 -9.45
CA LYS A 425 2.33 23.20 -7.97
C LYS A 425 3.25 22.07 -7.54
N ALA A 426 3.20 20.92 -8.22
CA ALA A 426 4.09 19.81 -7.96
C ALA A 426 5.57 20.22 -8.09
N ILE A 427 5.91 20.94 -9.16
CA ILE A 427 7.25 21.50 -9.39
C ILE A 427 7.67 22.41 -8.24
N ASP A 428 6.81 23.34 -7.81
CA ASP A 428 7.12 24.28 -6.72
C ASP A 428 7.46 23.55 -5.41
N PHE A 429 6.69 22.50 -5.07
CA PHE A 429 6.94 21.68 -3.88
C PHE A 429 8.24 20.88 -3.99
N HIS A 430 8.50 20.26 -5.15
CA HIS A 430 9.74 19.52 -5.36
C HIS A 430 10.97 20.44 -5.37
N GLN A 431 10.88 21.67 -5.89
CA GLN A 431 11.96 22.65 -5.84
C GLN A 431 12.29 23.05 -4.39
N LYS A 432 11.27 23.26 -3.55
CA LYS A 432 11.47 23.53 -2.11
C LYS A 432 12.15 22.34 -1.41
N SER A 433 11.72 21.11 -1.70
CA SER A 433 12.37 19.88 -1.21
C SER A 433 13.84 19.81 -1.63
N LEU A 434 14.14 20.11 -2.90
CA LEU A 434 15.50 20.04 -3.43
C LEU A 434 16.42 21.06 -2.75
N ALA A 435 15.95 22.30 -2.56
CA ALA A 435 16.71 23.35 -1.89
C ALA A 435 17.10 22.94 -0.46
N ILE A 436 16.19 22.32 0.30
CA ILE A 436 16.48 21.84 1.65
C ILE A 436 17.48 20.69 1.63
N HIS A 437 17.29 19.67 0.77
CA HIS A 437 18.25 18.57 0.66
C HIS A 437 19.65 19.05 0.21
N GLN A 438 19.73 20.13 -0.58
CA GLN A 438 21.00 20.79 -0.94
C GLN A 438 21.62 21.49 0.27
N GLU A 439 20.85 22.27 1.02
CA GLU A 439 21.29 22.97 2.24
C GLU A 439 21.88 22.02 3.29
N ILE A 440 21.23 20.87 3.52
CA ILE A 440 21.67 19.90 4.53
C ILE A 440 22.66 18.85 3.98
N GLY A 441 23.04 18.94 2.70
CA GLY A 441 23.96 17.99 2.06
C GLY A 441 23.42 16.56 1.88
N ALA A 442 22.10 16.35 1.94
CA ALA A 442 21.47 15.03 1.82
C ALA A 442 21.45 14.53 0.36
N ARG A 443 22.57 13.98 -0.13
CA ARG A 443 22.75 13.55 -1.53
C ARG A 443 21.67 12.57 -2.02
N GLN A 444 21.27 11.59 -1.20
CA GLN A 444 20.22 10.64 -1.59
C GLN A 444 18.86 11.35 -1.79
N GLY A 445 18.51 12.27 -0.88
CA GLY A 445 17.30 13.10 -0.99
C GLY A 445 17.32 14.02 -2.22
N GLN A 446 18.48 14.61 -2.54
CA GLN A 446 18.69 15.39 -3.76
C GLN A 446 18.41 14.54 -5.00
N ALA A 447 19.03 13.37 -5.12
CA ALA A 447 18.87 12.48 -6.27
C ALA A 447 17.41 12.04 -6.48
N ARG A 448 16.71 11.71 -5.39
CA ARG A 448 15.28 11.36 -5.42
C ARG A 448 14.42 12.54 -5.89
N THR A 449 14.67 13.72 -5.34
CA THR A 449 13.89 14.93 -5.66
C THR A 449 14.11 15.37 -7.10
N LEU A 450 15.35 15.30 -7.61
CA LEU A 450 15.68 15.56 -9.01
C LEU A 450 14.93 14.61 -9.95
N ASN A 451 14.89 13.32 -9.63
CA ASN A 451 14.13 12.35 -10.42
C ASN A 451 12.62 12.67 -10.44
N ASN A 452 12.06 13.11 -9.32
CA ASN A 452 10.63 13.49 -9.24
C ASN A 452 10.34 14.81 -9.97
N LEU A 453 11.26 15.79 -9.94
CA LEU A 453 11.17 16.98 -10.80
C LEU A 453 11.16 16.59 -12.27
N GLY A 454 12.02 15.66 -12.67
CA GLY A 454 12.03 15.09 -14.02
C GLY A 454 10.67 14.50 -14.39
N LEU A 455 10.02 13.74 -13.50
CA LEU A 455 8.68 13.22 -13.74
C LEU A 455 7.63 14.32 -13.90
N ALA A 456 7.63 15.34 -13.04
CA ALA A 456 6.68 16.45 -13.12
C ALA A 456 6.85 17.28 -14.42
N TYR A 457 8.10 17.50 -14.86
CA TYR A 457 8.37 18.16 -16.15
C TYR A 457 8.04 17.27 -17.35
N TYR A 458 8.14 15.95 -17.22
CA TYR A 458 7.69 15.03 -18.26
C TYR A 458 6.19 15.15 -18.47
N SER A 459 5.40 15.19 -17.39
CA SER A 459 3.94 15.41 -17.45
C SER A 459 3.56 16.77 -18.05
N LEU A 460 4.40 17.80 -17.88
CA LEU A 460 4.23 19.11 -18.50
C LEU A 460 4.68 19.15 -19.99
N GLY A 461 5.37 18.11 -20.47
CA GLY A 461 5.92 18.05 -21.82
C GLY A 461 7.27 18.76 -22.04
N ASP A 462 7.93 19.26 -20.99
CA ASP A 462 9.26 19.88 -21.08
C ASP A 462 10.38 18.83 -20.94
N TYR A 463 10.53 18.02 -21.99
CA TYR A 463 11.47 16.89 -22.01
C TYR A 463 12.94 17.30 -21.86
N ARG A 464 13.31 18.55 -22.18
CA ARG A 464 14.68 19.04 -21.99
C ARG A 464 15.03 19.19 -20.52
N LYS A 465 14.10 19.68 -19.69
CA LYS A 465 14.29 19.72 -18.24
C LYS A 465 14.31 18.33 -17.60
N VAL A 466 13.54 17.38 -18.14
CA VAL A 466 13.62 15.97 -17.72
C VAL A 466 15.05 15.46 -17.88
N ILE A 467 15.67 15.71 -19.04
CA ILE A 467 17.05 15.32 -19.31
C ILE A 467 18.01 15.93 -18.29
N ASP A 468 17.93 17.25 -18.05
CA ASP A 468 18.81 17.93 -17.08
C ASP A 468 18.70 17.33 -15.67
N PHE A 469 17.49 17.24 -15.12
CA PHE A 469 17.29 16.75 -13.76
C PHE A 469 17.62 15.26 -13.61
N ASN A 470 17.25 14.41 -14.58
CA ASN A 470 17.55 12.97 -14.50
C ASN A 470 19.04 12.67 -14.73
N GLN A 471 19.78 13.48 -15.51
CA GLN A 471 21.24 13.37 -15.61
C GLN A 471 21.92 13.72 -14.28
N GLN A 472 21.51 14.82 -13.64
CA GLN A 472 22.02 15.18 -12.32
C GLN A 472 21.71 14.08 -11.29
N SER A 473 20.48 13.55 -11.29
CA SER A 473 20.09 12.42 -10.43
C SER A 473 20.97 11.18 -10.69
N LEU A 474 21.22 10.83 -11.96
CA LEU A 474 22.02 9.66 -12.34
C LEU A 474 23.47 9.77 -11.85
N VAL A 475 24.09 10.95 -11.95
CA VAL A 475 25.45 11.18 -11.43
C VAL A 475 25.50 10.89 -9.93
N ILE A 476 24.58 11.46 -9.16
CA ILE A 476 24.53 11.25 -7.70
C ILE A 476 24.29 9.77 -7.37
N LYS A 477 23.37 9.10 -8.07
CA LYS A 477 23.08 7.68 -7.83
C LYS A 477 24.29 6.78 -8.13
N ARG A 478 25.07 7.08 -9.17
CA ARG A 478 26.33 6.39 -9.47
C ARG A 478 27.37 6.59 -8.37
N GLU A 479 27.53 7.82 -7.89
CA GLU A 479 28.43 8.12 -6.76
C GLU A 479 28.03 7.37 -5.49
N LEU A 480 26.73 7.21 -5.25
CA LEU A 480 26.18 6.49 -4.10
C LEU A 480 26.14 4.96 -4.29
N GLY A 481 26.44 4.45 -5.48
CA GLY A 481 26.28 3.02 -5.81
C GLY A 481 24.82 2.54 -5.85
N ASP A 482 23.84 3.45 -5.98
CA ASP A 482 22.40 3.13 -6.03
C ASP A 482 22.01 2.59 -7.42
N ARG A 483 22.27 1.31 -7.64
CA ARG A 483 21.98 0.61 -8.92
C ARG A 483 20.49 0.64 -9.29
N TRP A 484 19.60 0.55 -8.30
CA TRP A 484 18.14 0.64 -8.54
C TRP A 484 17.75 2.04 -8.98
N GLY A 485 18.28 3.06 -8.32
CA GLY A 485 18.13 4.44 -8.72
C GLY A 485 18.64 4.70 -10.14
N GLU A 486 19.79 4.14 -10.51
CA GLU A 486 20.37 4.27 -11.86
C GLU A 486 19.39 3.79 -12.94
N VAL A 487 18.80 2.59 -12.74
CA VAL A 487 17.78 2.01 -13.65
C VAL A 487 16.62 2.99 -13.84
N ALA A 488 16.08 3.54 -12.76
CA ALA A 488 14.96 4.49 -12.84
C ALA A 488 15.35 5.78 -13.58
N SER A 489 16.53 6.36 -13.31
CA SER A 489 16.98 7.59 -13.98
C SER A 489 17.25 7.36 -15.47
N LEU A 490 17.87 6.24 -15.84
CA LEU A 490 18.13 5.86 -17.23
C LEU A 490 16.84 5.58 -18.00
N GLY A 491 15.86 4.92 -17.37
CA GLY A 491 14.52 4.75 -17.94
C GLY A 491 13.85 6.09 -18.24
N ASN A 492 13.87 7.04 -17.30
CA ASN A 492 13.29 8.36 -17.49
C ASN A 492 14.01 9.19 -18.58
N LEU A 493 15.34 9.10 -18.63
CA LEU A 493 16.14 9.70 -19.71
C LEU A 493 15.77 9.12 -21.07
N GLY A 494 15.67 7.79 -21.16
CA GLY A 494 15.24 7.12 -22.39
C GLY A 494 13.85 7.60 -22.84
N SER A 495 12.93 7.80 -21.92
CA SER A 495 11.59 8.31 -22.22
C SER A 495 11.62 9.76 -22.71
N ALA A 496 12.42 10.61 -22.10
CA ALA A 496 12.59 12.00 -22.55
C ALA A 496 13.24 12.09 -23.94
N TYR A 497 14.30 11.31 -24.20
CA TYR A 497 14.93 11.25 -25.52
C TYR A 497 13.97 10.71 -26.59
N ASN A 498 13.18 9.69 -26.26
CA ASN A 498 12.18 9.15 -27.17
C ASN A 498 11.12 10.22 -27.54
N SER A 499 10.61 10.97 -26.55
CA SER A 499 9.65 12.04 -26.78
C SER A 499 10.21 13.21 -27.60
N LEU A 500 11.53 13.42 -27.59
CA LEU A 500 12.21 14.41 -28.44
C LEU A 500 12.60 13.88 -29.84
N GLY A 501 12.34 12.60 -30.14
CA GLY A 501 12.74 11.96 -31.38
C GLY A 501 14.23 11.57 -31.44
N GLU A 502 14.97 11.66 -30.33
CA GLU A 502 16.38 11.27 -30.23
C GLU A 502 16.51 9.76 -29.98
N TYR A 503 16.01 8.95 -30.91
CA TYR A 503 15.80 7.50 -30.72
C TYR A 503 17.06 6.68 -30.41
N GLU A 504 18.23 7.10 -30.92
CA GLU A 504 19.50 6.41 -30.64
C GLU A 504 19.88 6.55 -29.17
N LYS A 505 19.84 7.78 -28.63
CA LYS A 505 20.08 8.03 -27.20
C LYS A 505 19.02 7.39 -26.31
N ALA A 506 17.78 7.32 -26.77
CA ALA A 506 16.71 6.61 -26.08
C ALA A 506 17.03 5.12 -25.96
N THR A 507 17.42 4.49 -27.08
CA THR A 507 17.82 3.09 -27.15
C THR A 507 19.00 2.80 -26.22
N ASP A 508 20.05 3.64 -26.25
CA ASP A 508 21.22 3.49 -25.39
C ASP A 508 20.86 3.57 -23.90
N SER A 509 20.00 4.52 -23.53
CA SER A 509 19.55 4.71 -22.15
C SER A 509 18.73 3.52 -21.66
N TYR A 510 17.80 3.01 -22.47
CA TYR A 510 17.01 1.83 -22.13
C TYR A 510 17.85 0.55 -22.10
N GLN A 511 18.83 0.39 -22.99
CA GLN A 511 19.71 -0.78 -23.00
C GLN A 511 20.62 -0.80 -21.75
N GLN A 512 21.14 0.36 -21.35
CA GLN A 512 21.86 0.48 -20.07
C GLN A 512 20.95 0.14 -18.90
N SER A 513 19.73 0.69 -18.87
CA SER A 513 18.73 0.37 -17.84
C SER A 513 18.42 -1.13 -17.79
N LEU A 514 18.25 -1.78 -18.95
CA LEU A 514 17.97 -3.21 -19.05
C LEU A 514 19.15 -4.05 -18.54
N SER A 515 20.38 -3.70 -18.93
CA SER A 515 21.60 -4.39 -18.49
C SER A 515 21.75 -4.33 -16.96
N ILE A 516 21.62 -3.14 -16.37
CA ILE A 516 21.68 -2.99 -14.91
C ILE A 516 20.54 -3.75 -14.23
N ALA A 517 19.32 -3.69 -14.78
CA ALA A 517 18.17 -4.42 -14.26
C ALA A 517 18.36 -5.95 -14.35
N GLN A 518 19.10 -6.45 -15.35
CA GLN A 518 19.51 -7.85 -15.44
C GLN A 518 20.52 -8.21 -14.36
N ASP A 519 21.57 -7.39 -14.20
CA ASP A 519 22.63 -7.60 -13.21
C ASP A 519 22.10 -7.67 -11.77
N ILE A 520 21.18 -6.75 -11.42
CA ILE A 520 20.58 -6.70 -10.07
C ILE A 520 19.33 -7.58 -9.93
N GLY A 521 18.96 -8.32 -10.99
CA GLY A 521 17.82 -9.24 -10.96
C GLY A 521 16.43 -8.57 -10.92
N ALA A 522 16.34 -7.26 -11.18
CA ALA A 522 15.13 -6.45 -11.14
C ALA A 522 14.17 -6.73 -12.32
N ARG A 523 13.48 -7.87 -12.28
CA ARG A 523 12.60 -8.38 -13.36
C ARG A 523 11.53 -7.40 -13.85
N GLY A 524 10.83 -6.70 -12.95
CA GLY A 524 9.81 -5.72 -13.35
C GLY A 524 10.42 -4.56 -14.16
N TRP A 525 11.60 -4.10 -13.76
CA TRP A 525 12.35 -3.09 -14.50
C TRP A 525 12.90 -3.62 -15.83
N GLN A 526 13.27 -4.91 -15.91
CA GLN A 526 13.62 -5.55 -17.19
C GLN A 526 12.45 -5.51 -18.18
N ALA A 527 11.25 -5.89 -17.72
CA ALA A 527 10.04 -5.85 -18.56
C ALA A 527 9.73 -4.43 -19.04
N ARG A 528 9.83 -3.44 -18.14
CA ARG A 528 9.64 -2.02 -18.49
C ARG A 528 10.66 -1.54 -19.53
N ALA A 529 11.94 -1.85 -19.34
CA ALA A 529 12.98 -1.45 -20.28
C ALA A 529 12.79 -2.12 -21.66
N LEU A 530 12.38 -3.39 -21.70
CA LEU A 530 12.06 -4.12 -22.94
C LEU A 530 10.85 -3.53 -23.67
N SER A 531 9.75 -3.22 -22.96
CA SER A 531 8.60 -2.55 -23.58
C SER A 531 8.95 -1.17 -24.12
N ASN A 532 9.78 -0.41 -23.39
CA ASN A 532 10.27 0.88 -23.86
C ASN A 532 11.15 0.75 -25.12
N LEU A 533 12.04 -0.24 -25.17
CA LEU A 533 12.84 -0.57 -26.36
C LEU A 533 11.93 -0.97 -27.53
N ALA A 534 10.91 -1.79 -27.28
CA ALA A 534 9.91 -2.17 -28.27
C ALA A 534 9.22 -0.93 -28.85
N SER A 535 8.82 0.02 -28.00
CA SER A 535 8.20 1.26 -28.43
C SER A 535 9.14 2.09 -29.32
N VAL A 536 10.42 2.25 -28.96
CA VAL A 536 11.39 3.00 -29.77
C VAL A 536 11.62 2.31 -31.12
N LYS A 537 11.87 1.00 -31.11
CA LYS A 537 12.07 0.19 -32.33
C LYS A 537 10.85 0.22 -33.23
N ARG A 538 9.64 0.20 -32.66
CA ARG A 538 8.38 0.37 -33.38
C ARG A 538 8.35 1.71 -34.10
N THR A 539 8.67 2.81 -33.42
CA THR A 539 8.73 4.16 -34.03
C THR A 539 9.80 4.25 -35.14
N GLN A 540 10.88 3.49 -35.03
CA GLN A 540 11.91 3.36 -36.09
C GLN A 540 11.51 2.44 -37.26
N GLY A 541 10.32 1.82 -37.22
CA GLY A 541 9.85 0.87 -38.23
C GLY A 541 10.42 -0.55 -38.12
N LYS A 542 11.19 -0.85 -37.06
CA LYS A 542 11.79 -2.18 -36.79
C LYS A 542 10.78 -3.10 -36.08
N LEU A 543 9.66 -3.37 -36.75
CA LEU A 543 8.49 -4.00 -36.12
C LEU A 543 8.77 -5.42 -35.59
N ASN A 544 9.57 -6.24 -36.28
CA ASN A 544 9.88 -7.60 -35.83
C ASN A 544 10.79 -7.62 -34.58
N GLU A 545 11.75 -6.69 -34.50
CA GLU A 545 12.58 -6.55 -33.29
C GLU A 545 11.75 -6.03 -32.12
N ALA A 546 10.86 -5.07 -32.38
CA ALA A 546 9.91 -4.59 -31.37
C ALA A 546 9.00 -5.72 -30.87
N LEU A 547 8.58 -6.62 -31.77
CA LEU A 547 7.71 -7.76 -31.43
C LEU A 547 8.42 -8.70 -30.45
N THR A 548 9.68 -8.99 -30.72
CA THR A 548 10.51 -9.85 -29.87
C THR A 548 10.69 -9.26 -28.46
N ASP A 549 10.91 -7.95 -28.38
CA ASP A 549 11.10 -7.25 -27.11
C ASP A 549 9.82 -7.21 -26.27
N ILE A 550 8.66 -6.88 -26.88
CA ILE A 550 7.38 -6.82 -26.15
C ILE A 550 6.91 -8.21 -25.71
N GLU A 551 7.11 -9.25 -26.54
CA GLU A 551 6.83 -10.64 -26.14
C GLU A 551 7.71 -11.07 -24.97
N SER A 552 8.98 -10.66 -24.95
CA SER A 552 9.89 -10.91 -23.83
C SER A 552 9.44 -10.18 -22.56
N ALA A 553 8.98 -8.92 -22.69
CA ALA A 553 8.42 -8.16 -21.58
C ALA A 553 7.17 -8.83 -21.00
N ILE A 554 6.19 -9.18 -21.85
CA ILE A 554 4.97 -9.90 -21.43
C ILE A 554 5.31 -11.23 -20.78
N ASN A 555 6.25 -12.01 -21.33
CA ASN A 555 6.66 -13.28 -20.73
C ASN A 555 7.28 -13.11 -19.33
N ILE A 556 8.12 -12.08 -19.12
CA ILE A 556 8.64 -11.77 -17.78
C ILE A 556 7.49 -11.39 -16.85
N LEU A 557 6.55 -10.58 -17.34
CA LEU A 557 5.44 -10.13 -16.53
C LEU A 557 4.52 -11.30 -16.12
N GLU A 558 4.27 -12.22 -17.03
CA GLU A 558 3.45 -13.41 -16.76
C GLU A 558 4.14 -14.33 -15.74
N GLN A 559 5.47 -14.47 -15.80
CA GLN A 559 6.25 -15.21 -14.80
C GLN A 559 6.26 -14.52 -13.44
N LEU A 560 6.29 -13.19 -13.40
CA LEU A 560 6.18 -12.45 -12.15
C LEU A 560 4.81 -12.67 -11.52
N ARG A 561 3.73 -12.63 -12.31
CA ARG A 561 2.36 -12.88 -11.83
C ARG A 561 2.23 -14.23 -11.12
N THR A 562 2.76 -15.31 -11.70
CA THR A 562 2.65 -16.65 -11.09
C THR A 562 3.39 -16.78 -9.76
N ASN A 563 4.33 -15.88 -9.49
CA ASN A 563 5.12 -15.85 -8.24
C ASN A 563 4.54 -14.91 -7.17
N ILE A 564 3.54 -14.08 -7.51
CA ILE A 564 2.88 -13.21 -6.55
C ILE A 564 1.91 -14.07 -5.72
N ILE A 565 2.22 -14.25 -4.43
CA ILE A 565 1.41 -15.07 -3.51
C ILE A 565 0.17 -14.31 -3.03
N SER A 566 0.32 -13.01 -2.73
CA SER A 566 -0.77 -12.12 -2.32
C SER A 566 -1.68 -11.82 -3.51
N GLN A 567 -2.97 -11.88 -3.27
CA GLN A 567 -3.99 -11.80 -4.30
C GLN A 567 -4.21 -10.35 -4.77
N ASP A 568 -4.22 -9.41 -3.82
CA ASP A 568 -4.34 -7.97 -4.02
C ASP A 568 -3.20 -7.39 -4.87
N LEU A 569 -1.99 -7.95 -4.70
CA LEU A 569 -0.83 -7.59 -5.52
C LEU A 569 -0.97 -8.09 -6.96
N ARG A 570 -1.75 -9.13 -7.26
CA ARG A 570 -2.02 -9.57 -8.64
C ARG A 570 -3.02 -8.64 -9.33
N THR A 571 -4.05 -8.20 -8.62
CA THR A 571 -5.04 -7.22 -9.12
C THR A 571 -4.37 -5.89 -9.44
N SER A 572 -3.58 -5.35 -8.50
CA SER A 572 -2.80 -4.12 -8.71
C SER A 572 -1.76 -4.28 -9.83
N TYR A 573 -1.17 -5.48 -9.95
CA TYR A 573 -0.25 -5.81 -11.03
C TYR A 573 -0.93 -5.84 -12.39
N PHE A 574 -2.17 -6.33 -12.50
CA PHE A 574 -2.89 -6.42 -13.76
C PHE A 574 -3.10 -5.04 -14.42
N ALA A 575 -3.48 -4.02 -13.64
CA ALA A 575 -3.60 -2.64 -14.12
C ALA A 575 -2.28 -2.14 -14.74
N THR A 576 -1.13 -2.59 -14.21
CA THR A 576 0.19 -2.22 -14.74
C THR A 576 0.60 -3.00 -16.00
N VAL A 577 -0.07 -4.11 -16.33
CA VAL A 577 0.29 -4.98 -17.48
C VAL A 577 -0.57 -4.70 -18.72
N GLN A 578 -1.76 -4.10 -18.57
CA GLN A 578 -2.69 -3.86 -19.68
C GLN A 578 -2.05 -3.04 -20.82
N ASP A 579 -1.24 -2.03 -20.48
CA ASP A 579 -0.55 -1.19 -21.46
C ASP A 579 0.44 -2.00 -22.32
N TYR A 580 1.03 -3.07 -21.79
CA TYR A 580 1.92 -3.95 -22.55
C TYR A 580 1.14 -4.76 -23.59
N TYR A 581 -0.05 -5.25 -23.23
CA TYR A 581 -0.92 -5.95 -24.18
C TYR A 581 -1.48 -5.02 -25.25
N GLN A 582 -1.84 -3.79 -24.90
CA GLN A 582 -2.27 -2.79 -25.89
C GLN A 582 -1.15 -2.48 -26.88
N GLN A 583 0.09 -2.28 -26.40
CA GLN A 583 1.25 -2.09 -27.26
C GLN A 583 1.51 -3.31 -28.15
N TYR A 584 1.34 -4.52 -27.62
CA TYR A 584 1.50 -5.77 -28.37
C TYR A 584 0.44 -5.93 -29.45
N ILE A 585 -0.83 -5.69 -29.14
CA ILE A 585 -1.95 -5.73 -30.08
C ILE A 585 -1.74 -4.73 -31.22
N ASP A 586 -1.45 -3.46 -30.91
CA ASP A 586 -1.21 -2.43 -31.95
C ASP A 586 0.00 -2.81 -32.83
N LEU A 587 1.07 -3.37 -32.25
CA LEU A 587 2.23 -3.83 -33.01
C LEU A 587 1.88 -5.00 -33.95
N LEU A 588 1.14 -5.99 -33.47
CA LEU A 588 0.65 -7.10 -34.29
C LEU A 588 -0.24 -6.60 -35.43
N MET A 589 -1.11 -5.63 -35.16
CA MET A 589 -1.99 -5.05 -36.17
C MET A 589 -1.23 -4.23 -37.22
N GLN A 590 -0.15 -3.55 -36.85
CA GLN A 590 0.77 -2.92 -37.81
C GLN A 590 1.47 -3.96 -38.69
N LEU A 591 1.92 -5.06 -38.10
CA LEU A 591 2.52 -6.18 -38.85
C LEU A 591 1.50 -6.86 -39.77
N HIS A 592 0.24 -7.00 -39.34
CA HIS A 592 -0.86 -7.49 -40.18
C HIS A 592 -1.07 -6.59 -41.39
N LYS A 593 -1.09 -5.26 -41.20
CA LYS A 593 -1.22 -4.29 -42.30
C LYS A 593 -0.10 -4.43 -43.34
N GLN A 594 1.11 -4.78 -42.92
CA GLN A 594 2.24 -5.03 -43.83
C GLN A 594 2.20 -6.44 -44.45
N ASN A 595 1.76 -7.44 -43.69
CA ASN A 595 1.78 -8.85 -44.07
C ASN A 595 0.46 -9.55 -43.68
N PRO A 596 -0.64 -9.33 -44.42
CA PRO A 596 -1.97 -9.79 -44.00
C PRO A 596 -2.09 -11.31 -43.85
N ASN A 597 -1.34 -12.07 -44.64
CA ASN A 597 -1.43 -13.53 -44.71
C ASN A 597 -0.64 -14.28 -43.62
N GLN A 598 0.00 -13.58 -42.68
CA GLN A 598 0.82 -14.19 -41.62
C GLN A 598 0.03 -14.46 -40.32
N GLY A 599 -1.28 -14.20 -40.30
CA GLY A 599 -2.16 -14.48 -39.15
C GLY A 599 -1.93 -13.58 -37.93
N TYR A 600 -1.35 -12.39 -38.12
CA TYR A 600 -1.09 -11.44 -37.04
C TYR A 600 -2.37 -10.87 -36.42
N ASP A 601 -3.44 -10.74 -37.19
CA ASP A 601 -4.78 -10.37 -36.72
C ASP A 601 -5.37 -11.43 -35.77
N ALA A 602 -5.25 -12.71 -36.10
CA ALA A 602 -5.65 -13.80 -35.21
C ALA A 602 -4.81 -13.84 -33.92
N LYS A 603 -3.50 -13.55 -34.00
CA LYS A 603 -2.64 -13.40 -32.81
C LYS A 603 -3.06 -12.20 -31.96
N ALA A 604 -3.44 -11.08 -32.58
CA ALA A 604 -3.90 -9.88 -31.88
C ALA A 604 -5.24 -10.11 -31.19
N LEU A 605 -6.17 -10.81 -31.84
CA LEU A 605 -7.43 -11.26 -31.24
C LEU A 605 -7.17 -12.15 -30.02
N HIS A 606 -6.29 -13.15 -30.14
CA HIS A 606 -5.92 -14.00 -29.02
C HIS A 606 -5.24 -13.21 -27.88
N ALA A 607 -4.40 -12.22 -28.19
CA ALA A 607 -3.82 -11.33 -27.19
C ALA A 607 -4.89 -10.49 -26.47
N SER A 608 -5.93 -10.06 -27.19
CA SER A 608 -7.09 -9.34 -26.66
C SER A 608 -7.95 -10.23 -25.75
N GLU A 609 -8.18 -11.49 -26.12
CA GLU A 609 -8.83 -12.47 -25.23
C GLU A 609 -8.00 -12.74 -23.97
N ARG A 610 -6.68 -12.88 -24.15
CA ARG A 610 -5.73 -13.11 -23.07
C ARG A 610 -5.68 -11.95 -22.08
N SER A 611 -5.84 -10.70 -22.53
CA SER A 611 -5.90 -9.56 -21.61
C SER A 611 -7.22 -9.50 -20.83
N ARG A 612 -8.34 -10.01 -21.37
CA ARG A 612 -9.69 -9.91 -20.76
C ARG A 612 -10.09 -11.04 -19.83
N ALA A 613 -9.51 -12.23 -20.01
CA ALA A 613 -9.94 -13.42 -19.29
C ALA A 613 -9.50 -13.46 -17.80
N ARG A 614 -9.05 -12.36 -17.17
CA ARG A 614 -7.93 -12.46 -16.21
C ARG A 614 -7.95 -11.80 -14.81
N SER A 615 -9.04 -11.34 -14.21
CA SER A 615 -9.01 -11.00 -12.76
C SER A 615 -10.21 -11.36 -11.88
N LEU A 616 -11.21 -12.12 -12.37
CA LEU A 616 -12.35 -12.50 -11.51
C LEU A 616 -11.96 -13.34 -10.28
N LEU A 617 -11.01 -14.27 -10.40
CA LEU A 617 -10.60 -15.08 -9.24
C LEU A 617 -9.92 -14.27 -8.15
N ASP A 618 -9.16 -13.25 -8.54
CA ASP A 618 -8.43 -12.40 -7.62
C ASP A 618 -9.44 -11.51 -6.85
N ILE A 619 -10.55 -11.11 -7.47
CA ILE A 619 -11.70 -10.47 -6.78
C ILE A 619 -12.39 -11.46 -5.81
N LEU A 620 -12.60 -12.72 -6.23
CA LEU A 620 -13.41 -13.69 -5.49
C LEU A 620 -12.74 -14.21 -4.21
N ALA A 621 -11.43 -14.48 -4.19
CA ALA A 621 -10.81 -14.92 -2.94
C ALA A 621 -10.47 -13.79 -1.94
N GLU A 622 -10.50 -12.52 -2.34
CA GLU A 622 -10.56 -11.36 -1.42
C GLU A 622 -11.91 -11.31 -0.69
N SER A 623 -12.99 -11.65 -1.39
CA SER A 623 -14.36 -11.67 -0.88
C SER A 623 -14.67 -12.84 0.09
N GLY A 624 -13.69 -13.73 0.32
CA GLY A 624 -13.83 -14.91 1.18
C GLY A 624 -14.58 -16.08 0.54
N ALA A 625 -14.79 -16.06 -0.79
CA ALA A 625 -15.45 -17.16 -1.50
C ALA A 625 -14.64 -18.46 -1.39
N ASP A 626 -15.30 -19.59 -1.16
CA ASP A 626 -14.64 -20.90 -1.01
C ASP A 626 -14.31 -21.51 -2.39
N ILE A 627 -13.46 -20.79 -3.13
CA ILE A 627 -13.04 -21.16 -4.50
C ILE A 627 -12.25 -22.48 -4.55
N LYS A 628 -11.79 -22.99 -3.39
CA LYS A 628 -10.98 -24.23 -3.29
C LYS A 628 -11.84 -25.47 -3.00
N THR A 629 -13.15 -25.31 -2.84
CA THR A 629 -14.08 -26.43 -2.61
C THR A 629 -13.94 -27.48 -3.73
N GLY A 630 -13.64 -28.73 -3.36
CA GLY A 630 -13.44 -29.83 -4.30
C GLY A 630 -12.03 -30.01 -4.88
N VAL A 631 -11.06 -29.18 -4.47
CA VAL A 631 -9.64 -29.35 -4.84
C VAL A 631 -8.90 -30.19 -3.79
N ASP A 632 -8.11 -31.17 -4.24
CA ASP A 632 -7.29 -32.01 -3.33
C ASP A 632 -6.32 -31.14 -2.50
N PRO A 633 -6.46 -31.13 -1.16
CA PRO A 633 -5.58 -30.36 -0.27
C PRO A 633 -4.09 -30.68 -0.43
N GLN A 634 -3.74 -31.91 -0.82
CA GLN A 634 -2.35 -32.30 -1.06
C GLN A 634 -1.76 -31.63 -2.29
N LEU A 635 -2.54 -31.48 -3.37
CA LEU A 635 -2.10 -30.79 -4.58
C LEU A 635 -1.87 -29.31 -4.31
N LEU A 636 -2.76 -28.65 -3.55
CA LEU A 636 -2.60 -27.25 -3.14
C LEU A 636 -1.38 -27.05 -2.23
N ALA A 637 -1.12 -27.97 -1.30
CA ALA A 637 0.05 -27.91 -0.44
C ALA A 637 1.35 -28.10 -1.24
N GLN A 638 1.35 -29.00 -2.23
CA GLN A 638 2.49 -29.24 -3.12
C GLN A 638 2.77 -28.02 -4.00
N GLU A 639 1.72 -27.38 -4.52
CA GLU A 639 1.82 -26.16 -5.33
C GLU A 639 2.43 -25.01 -4.54
N LYS A 640 1.93 -24.78 -3.32
CA LYS A 640 2.48 -23.78 -2.40
C LYS A 640 3.96 -24.03 -2.12
N LYS A 641 4.35 -25.30 -1.90
CA LYS A 641 5.73 -25.68 -1.64
C LYS A 641 6.64 -25.41 -2.84
N LEU A 642 6.22 -25.79 -4.05
CA LEU A 642 6.98 -25.56 -5.28
C LEU A 642 7.18 -24.06 -5.53
N LEU A 643 6.11 -23.26 -5.40
CA LEU A 643 6.18 -21.81 -5.54
C LEU A 643 7.12 -21.17 -4.52
N GLN A 644 7.07 -21.60 -3.26
CA GLN A 644 8.02 -21.12 -2.23
C GLN A 644 9.47 -21.46 -2.59
N GLN A 645 9.75 -22.70 -3.02
CA GLN A 645 11.11 -23.10 -3.42
C GLN A 645 11.60 -22.34 -4.66
N LEU A 646 10.70 -22.09 -5.62
CA LEU A 646 10.98 -21.32 -6.83
C LEU A 646 11.35 -19.88 -6.46
N ASN A 647 10.59 -19.27 -5.56
CA ASN A 647 10.84 -17.93 -5.06
C ASN A 647 12.19 -17.85 -4.33
N THR A 648 12.47 -18.79 -3.42
CA THR A 648 13.77 -18.84 -2.73
C THR A 648 14.94 -18.98 -3.71
N LEU A 649 14.82 -19.79 -4.76
CA LEU A 649 15.89 -19.96 -5.75
C LEU A 649 15.99 -18.78 -6.72
N ASP A 650 14.88 -18.20 -7.19
CA ASP A 650 14.91 -16.99 -8.01
C ASP A 650 15.52 -15.82 -7.21
N GLN A 651 15.22 -15.71 -5.91
CA GLN A 651 15.88 -14.76 -4.99
C GLN A 651 17.38 -15.05 -4.82
N ALA A 652 17.78 -16.30 -4.58
CA ALA A 652 19.18 -16.69 -4.50
C ALA A 652 19.96 -16.41 -5.82
N ARG A 653 19.26 -16.44 -6.96
CA ARG A 653 19.81 -16.04 -8.28
C ARG A 653 20.03 -14.55 -8.36
N GLN A 654 19.04 -13.76 -7.93
CA GLN A 654 19.06 -12.29 -7.96
C GLN A 654 20.13 -11.71 -7.02
N LEU A 655 20.39 -12.40 -5.91
CA LEU A 655 21.31 -11.94 -4.86
C LEU A 655 22.77 -12.40 -5.07
N ASN A 656 23.09 -13.11 -6.17
CA ASN A 656 24.43 -13.62 -6.48
C ASN A 656 25.14 -14.30 -5.28
N THR A 657 24.35 -15.04 -4.50
CA THR A 657 24.77 -15.58 -3.20
C THR A 657 25.99 -16.50 -3.31
N SER A 658 27.05 -16.21 -2.54
CA SER A 658 28.28 -17.00 -2.48
C SER A 658 28.00 -18.39 -1.88
N GLY A 659 27.71 -19.38 -2.72
CA GLY A 659 27.38 -20.75 -2.32
C GLY A 659 26.69 -21.60 -3.38
N TYR A 660 26.15 -20.99 -4.44
CA TYR A 660 25.53 -21.70 -5.55
C TYR A 660 26.22 -21.39 -6.88
N ASN A 661 26.45 -22.41 -7.70
CA ASN A 661 26.90 -22.22 -9.08
C ASN A 661 25.73 -21.64 -9.91
N PRO A 662 25.90 -20.50 -10.63
CA PRO A 662 24.84 -19.89 -11.42
C PRO A 662 24.16 -20.84 -12.42
N ASN A 663 24.93 -21.76 -13.02
CA ASN A 663 24.40 -22.72 -13.99
C ASN A 663 23.57 -23.82 -13.33
N GLU A 664 23.97 -24.30 -12.15
CA GLU A 664 23.19 -25.29 -11.39
C GLU A 664 21.89 -24.68 -10.85
N LEU A 665 21.95 -23.42 -10.42
CA LEU A 665 20.78 -22.70 -9.92
C LEU A 665 19.74 -22.48 -11.03
N LYS A 666 20.20 -22.12 -12.24
CA LYS A 666 19.36 -22.03 -13.44
C LYS A 666 18.67 -23.36 -13.75
N GLN A 667 19.40 -24.46 -13.75
CA GLN A 667 18.84 -25.80 -13.99
C GLN A 667 17.81 -26.21 -12.92
N LYS A 668 18.07 -25.90 -11.64
CA LYS A 668 17.11 -26.18 -10.56
C LYS A 668 15.83 -25.36 -10.69
N ILE A 669 15.93 -24.08 -11.06
CA ILE A 669 14.76 -23.23 -11.31
C ILE A 669 13.96 -23.78 -12.48
N GLU A 670 14.60 -24.14 -13.60
CA GLU A 670 13.93 -24.76 -14.74
C GLU A 670 13.25 -26.10 -14.36
N SER A 671 13.90 -26.93 -13.55
CA SER A 671 13.32 -28.19 -13.05
C SER A 671 12.08 -27.96 -12.19
N LEU A 672 12.11 -27.00 -11.26
CA LEU A 672 10.95 -26.69 -10.42
C LEU A 672 9.81 -26.06 -11.22
N ARG A 673 10.11 -25.24 -12.24
CA ARG A 673 9.11 -24.71 -13.17
C ARG A 673 8.39 -25.83 -13.91
N ASN A 674 9.15 -26.82 -14.41
CA ASN A 674 8.57 -28.00 -15.06
C ASN A 674 7.70 -28.82 -14.09
N GLN A 675 8.13 -28.97 -12.83
CA GLN A 675 7.33 -29.66 -11.81
C GLN A 675 6.03 -28.90 -11.49
N LEU A 676 6.09 -27.58 -11.40
CA LEU A 676 4.92 -26.72 -11.19
C LEU A 676 3.94 -26.87 -12.36
N GLN A 677 4.43 -26.82 -13.59
CA GLN A 677 3.61 -26.98 -14.79
C GLN A 677 2.94 -28.37 -14.85
N GLN A 678 3.64 -29.44 -14.47
CA GLN A 678 3.05 -30.77 -14.37
C GLN A 678 1.97 -30.86 -13.27
N LEU A 679 2.15 -30.14 -12.16
CA LEU A 679 1.16 -30.08 -11.09
C LEU A 679 -0.08 -29.29 -11.51
N GLU A 680 0.09 -28.18 -12.22
CA GLU A 680 -1.01 -27.40 -12.79
C GLU A 680 -1.87 -28.26 -13.73
N VAL A 681 -1.26 -29.12 -14.56
CA VAL A 681 -1.99 -30.09 -15.39
C VAL A 681 -2.81 -31.07 -14.54
N LYS A 682 -2.27 -31.57 -13.42
CA LYS A 682 -3.01 -32.45 -12.50
C LYS A 682 -4.17 -31.73 -11.82
N ILE A 683 -3.98 -30.47 -11.41
CA ILE A 683 -5.05 -29.64 -10.85
C ILE A 683 -6.14 -29.39 -11.90
N LYS A 684 -5.77 -29.11 -13.16
CA LYS A 684 -6.70 -28.98 -14.30
C LYS A 684 -7.53 -30.25 -14.50
N GLN A 685 -6.94 -31.44 -14.37
CA GLN A 685 -7.64 -32.71 -14.53
C GLN A 685 -8.59 -33.04 -13.36
N ASN A 686 -8.16 -32.78 -12.13
CA ASN A 686 -8.91 -33.18 -10.93
C ASN A 686 -9.91 -32.12 -10.46
N SER A 687 -9.71 -30.86 -10.81
CA SER A 687 -10.56 -29.74 -10.39
C SER A 687 -10.72 -28.68 -11.50
N PRO A 688 -11.40 -29.02 -12.61
CA PRO A 688 -11.53 -28.15 -13.78
C PRO A 688 -12.16 -26.78 -13.47
N ARG A 689 -13.15 -26.74 -12.55
CA ARG A 689 -13.80 -25.49 -12.12
C ARG A 689 -12.80 -24.51 -11.49
N TYR A 690 -11.98 -24.99 -10.55
CA TYR A 690 -10.91 -24.20 -9.91
C TYR A 690 -9.81 -23.81 -10.89
N ALA A 691 -9.44 -24.72 -11.79
CA ALA A 691 -8.36 -24.48 -12.73
C ALA A 691 -8.72 -23.51 -13.85
N ASN A 692 -9.95 -23.53 -14.39
CA ASN A 692 -10.43 -22.57 -15.38
C ASN A 692 -10.55 -21.16 -14.80
N LEU A 693 -10.84 -21.08 -13.51
CA LEU A 693 -10.84 -19.86 -12.73
C LEU A 693 -9.42 -19.31 -12.55
N LYS A 694 -8.43 -20.16 -12.26
CA LYS A 694 -7.04 -19.76 -11.93
C LYS A 694 -6.12 -19.60 -13.13
N TYR A 695 -6.36 -20.38 -14.15
CA TYR A 695 -5.56 -20.45 -15.38
C TYR A 695 -6.51 -20.54 -16.57
N PRO A 696 -7.31 -19.50 -16.85
CA PRO A 696 -8.13 -19.48 -18.04
C PRO A 696 -7.20 -19.52 -19.25
N ASP A 697 -7.33 -20.57 -20.06
CA ASP A 697 -6.68 -20.65 -21.36
C ASP A 697 -7.60 -19.93 -22.36
N PRO A 698 -7.26 -18.70 -22.80
CA PRO A 698 -8.08 -17.99 -23.76
C PRO A 698 -8.13 -18.76 -25.08
N LEU A 699 -9.30 -18.77 -25.72
CA LEU A 699 -9.48 -19.47 -26.99
C LEU A 699 -8.63 -18.84 -28.09
N THR A 700 -8.02 -19.69 -28.91
CA THR A 700 -7.44 -19.30 -30.18
C THR A 700 -8.53 -18.96 -31.20
N PHE A 701 -8.17 -18.31 -32.30
CA PHE A 701 -9.09 -18.02 -33.40
C PHE A 701 -9.84 -19.27 -33.89
N THR A 702 -9.14 -20.37 -34.12
CA THR A 702 -9.76 -21.63 -34.59
C THR A 702 -10.75 -22.18 -33.57
N GLU A 703 -10.39 -22.16 -32.28
CA GLU A 703 -11.30 -22.61 -31.23
C GLU A 703 -12.52 -21.70 -31.08
N ILE A 704 -12.40 -20.38 -31.30
CA ILE A 704 -13.56 -19.47 -31.36
C ILE A 704 -14.49 -19.89 -32.51
N GLN A 705 -13.95 -20.18 -33.70
CA GLN A 705 -14.78 -20.62 -34.84
C GLN A 705 -15.51 -21.94 -34.56
N GLU A 706 -14.83 -22.90 -33.93
CA GLU A 706 -15.38 -24.23 -33.67
C GLU A 706 -16.33 -24.28 -32.47
N GLN A 707 -15.97 -23.57 -31.40
CA GLN A 707 -16.62 -23.71 -30.10
C GLN A 707 -17.59 -22.58 -29.77
N VAL A 708 -17.47 -21.41 -30.41
CA VAL A 708 -18.30 -20.24 -30.12
C VAL A 708 -19.27 -20.01 -31.28
N ILE A 709 -18.78 -19.81 -32.50
CA ILE A 709 -19.56 -19.32 -33.65
C ILE A 709 -20.35 -20.44 -34.35
N ASP A 710 -21.53 -20.12 -34.89
CA ASP A 710 -22.29 -20.96 -35.82
C ASP A 710 -22.59 -20.20 -37.13
N LYS A 711 -23.26 -20.84 -38.10
CA LYS A 711 -23.50 -20.29 -39.44
C LYS A 711 -24.28 -18.95 -39.45
N ASP A 712 -25.08 -18.69 -38.42
CA ASP A 712 -25.98 -17.54 -38.32
C ASP A 712 -25.47 -16.50 -37.31
N THR A 713 -24.23 -16.65 -36.84
CA THR A 713 -23.64 -15.83 -35.78
C THR A 713 -22.34 -15.15 -36.26
N ILE A 714 -22.14 -13.90 -35.85
CA ILE A 714 -20.91 -13.12 -36.06
C ILE A 714 -20.42 -12.65 -34.69
N LEU A 715 -19.11 -12.75 -34.45
CA LEU A 715 -18.47 -12.09 -33.31
C LEU A 715 -17.84 -10.77 -33.76
N LEU A 716 -18.16 -9.70 -33.03
CA LEU A 716 -17.52 -8.38 -33.12
C LEU A 716 -16.76 -8.14 -31.81
N GLN A 717 -15.44 -8.10 -31.90
CA GLN A 717 -14.56 -7.87 -30.75
C GLN A 717 -13.76 -6.59 -30.94
N TYR A 718 -13.85 -5.70 -29.94
CA TYR A 718 -13.19 -4.40 -29.97
C TYR A 718 -11.90 -4.43 -29.15
N SER A 719 -10.95 -3.54 -29.42
CA SER A 719 -9.80 -3.23 -28.55
C SER A 719 -9.46 -1.76 -28.68
N LEU A 720 -9.68 -0.98 -27.63
CA LEU A 720 -9.44 0.45 -27.61
C LEU A 720 -7.98 0.75 -27.29
N GLY A 721 -7.29 1.50 -28.14
CA GLY A 721 -5.88 1.86 -27.92
C GLY A 721 -5.65 3.36 -27.95
N ALA A 722 -4.60 3.83 -27.26
CA ALA A 722 -4.33 5.25 -27.08
C ALA A 722 -4.18 6.03 -28.39
N THR A 723 -3.56 5.42 -29.41
CA THR A 723 -3.35 6.05 -30.72
C THR A 723 -4.34 5.58 -31.78
N ARG A 724 -4.80 4.33 -31.69
CA ARG A 724 -5.70 3.67 -32.62
C ARG A 724 -6.41 2.55 -31.89
N SER A 725 -7.60 2.22 -32.34
CA SER A 725 -8.38 1.11 -31.81
C SER A 725 -8.60 0.07 -32.92
N TYR A 726 -9.12 -1.10 -32.57
CA TYR A 726 -9.31 -2.20 -33.52
C TYR A 726 -10.65 -2.90 -33.32
N LEU A 727 -11.20 -3.41 -34.43
CA LEU A 727 -12.36 -4.29 -34.47
C LEU A 727 -11.99 -5.56 -35.23
N TRP A 728 -12.24 -6.72 -34.64
CA TRP A 728 -12.23 -8.02 -35.32
C TRP A 728 -13.66 -8.49 -35.54
N LEU A 729 -13.96 -8.86 -36.79
CA LEU A 729 -15.15 -9.59 -37.20
C LEU A 729 -14.75 -11.05 -37.43
N VAL A 730 -15.39 -11.98 -36.71
CA VAL A 730 -15.13 -13.42 -36.82
C VAL A 730 -16.39 -14.15 -37.26
N THR A 731 -16.26 -14.97 -38.30
CA THR A 731 -17.28 -15.88 -38.83
C THR A 731 -16.77 -17.33 -38.78
N PRO A 732 -17.59 -18.34 -39.12
CA PRO A 732 -17.12 -19.73 -39.17
C PRO A 732 -15.97 -20.00 -40.15
N THR A 733 -15.70 -19.10 -41.11
CA THR A 733 -14.72 -19.33 -42.18
C THR A 733 -13.62 -18.28 -42.27
N GLU A 734 -13.87 -17.05 -41.79
CA GLU A 734 -12.93 -15.94 -41.94
C GLU A 734 -12.85 -15.05 -40.70
N ILE A 735 -11.72 -14.36 -40.58
CA ILE A 735 -11.49 -13.21 -39.71
C ILE A 735 -11.24 -11.99 -40.60
N ASN A 736 -11.85 -10.86 -40.25
CA ASN A 736 -11.53 -9.57 -40.84
C ASN A 736 -11.25 -8.57 -39.74
N SER A 737 -10.27 -7.71 -39.95
CA SER A 737 -9.83 -6.75 -38.95
C SER A 737 -9.86 -5.33 -39.51
N TYR A 738 -10.23 -4.38 -38.66
CA TYR A 738 -10.44 -3.00 -39.01
C TYR A 738 -9.75 -2.07 -38.01
N GLU A 739 -9.11 -1.04 -38.52
CA GLU A 739 -8.52 0.05 -37.72
C GLU A 739 -9.62 1.06 -37.41
N LEU A 740 -9.75 1.43 -36.15
CA LEU A 740 -10.71 2.39 -35.60
C LEU A 740 -9.97 3.62 -35.03
N PRO A 741 -10.66 4.75 -34.80
CA PRO A 741 -10.08 5.93 -34.18
C PRO A 741 -9.47 5.69 -32.78
N PRO A 742 -8.66 6.63 -32.27
CA PRO A 742 -8.08 6.54 -30.94
C PRO A 742 -9.15 6.39 -29.85
N ARG A 743 -8.80 5.68 -28.77
CA ARG A 743 -9.68 5.43 -27.61
C ARG A 743 -10.41 6.67 -27.13
N THR A 744 -9.70 7.79 -26.95
CA THR A 744 -10.26 9.02 -26.40
C THR A 744 -11.44 9.55 -27.19
N GLU A 745 -11.42 9.41 -28.53
CA GLU A 745 -12.52 9.83 -29.39
C GLU A 745 -13.74 8.92 -29.23
N ILE A 746 -13.51 7.60 -29.22
CA ILE A 746 -14.56 6.61 -29.00
C ILE A 746 -15.17 6.76 -27.60
N GLU A 747 -14.35 7.01 -26.59
CA GLU A 747 -14.81 7.20 -25.21
C GLU A 747 -15.66 8.45 -25.04
N GLU A 748 -15.22 9.57 -25.60
CA GLU A 748 -15.98 10.82 -25.57
C GLU A 748 -17.35 10.67 -26.25
N LEU A 749 -17.39 10.08 -27.46
CA LEU A 749 -18.64 9.81 -28.17
C LEU A 749 -19.53 8.80 -27.44
N SER A 750 -18.93 7.80 -26.79
CA SER A 750 -19.66 6.81 -26.00
C SER A 750 -20.31 7.43 -24.77
N LYS A 751 -19.62 8.35 -24.07
CA LYS A 751 -20.17 9.12 -22.95
C LYS A 751 -21.35 9.97 -23.40
N GLN A 752 -21.16 10.76 -24.46
CA GLN A 752 -22.21 11.61 -25.04
C GLN A 752 -23.42 10.80 -25.51
N PHE A 753 -23.21 9.68 -26.22
CA PHE A 753 -24.30 8.80 -26.63
C PHE A 753 -25.03 8.21 -25.42
N ARG A 754 -24.31 7.83 -24.36
CA ARG A 754 -24.92 7.33 -23.13
C ARG A 754 -25.78 8.41 -22.46
N GLU A 755 -25.29 9.63 -22.35
CA GLU A 755 -26.07 10.77 -21.82
C GLU A 755 -27.34 11.02 -22.66
N GLU A 756 -27.24 10.90 -23.99
CA GLU A 756 -28.39 11.07 -24.90
C GLU A 756 -29.46 9.97 -24.71
N ILE A 757 -29.06 8.70 -24.73
CA ILE A 757 -30.03 7.58 -24.61
C ILE A 757 -30.57 7.40 -23.20
N THR A 758 -29.91 7.98 -22.20
CA THR A 758 -30.42 8.05 -20.83
C THR A 758 -31.31 9.27 -20.61
N SER A 759 -31.41 10.18 -21.59
CA SER A 759 -32.45 11.20 -21.65
C SER A 759 -33.73 10.62 -22.28
N LEU A 760 -34.90 11.23 -22.00
CA LEU A 760 -36.19 10.85 -22.61
C LEU A 760 -36.29 11.18 -24.12
N SER A 761 -35.16 11.40 -24.81
CA SER A 761 -35.10 11.68 -26.23
C SER A 761 -35.38 10.42 -27.07
N PRO A 762 -36.27 10.49 -28.08
CA PRO A 762 -36.59 9.34 -28.94
C PRO A 762 -35.58 9.11 -30.07
N VAL A 763 -34.65 10.04 -30.33
CA VAL A 763 -33.64 9.95 -31.40
C VAL A 763 -32.26 10.32 -30.85
N PRO A 764 -31.28 9.41 -30.87
CA PRO A 764 -29.91 9.72 -30.45
C PRO A 764 -29.08 10.27 -31.61
N GLU A 765 -28.82 11.58 -31.62
CA GLU A 765 -28.07 12.24 -32.70
C GLU A 765 -26.59 11.83 -32.72
N THR A 766 -25.96 11.71 -31.54
CA THR A 766 -24.56 11.23 -31.42
C THR A 766 -24.43 9.75 -31.77
N GLY A 767 -25.53 9.00 -31.66
CA GLY A 767 -25.59 7.58 -32.05
C GLY A 767 -25.19 7.31 -33.49
N ASN A 768 -25.48 8.24 -34.41
CA ASN A 768 -25.11 8.07 -35.83
C ASN A 768 -23.59 8.06 -36.02
N LYS A 769 -22.86 9.01 -35.38
CA LYS A 769 -21.40 9.08 -35.45
C LYS A 769 -20.76 7.87 -34.76
N LEU A 770 -21.29 7.47 -33.61
CA LEU A 770 -20.77 6.31 -32.89
C LEU A 770 -20.98 5.02 -33.69
N SER A 771 -22.16 4.83 -34.28
CA SER A 771 -22.42 3.69 -35.19
C SER A 771 -21.55 3.75 -36.44
N GLU A 772 -21.30 4.94 -36.99
CA GLU A 772 -20.43 5.10 -38.15
C GLU A 772 -19.03 4.55 -37.85
N ILE A 773 -18.47 4.94 -36.71
CA ILE A 773 -17.15 4.48 -36.26
C ILE A 773 -17.15 2.99 -35.95
N LEU A 774 -18.15 2.48 -35.22
CA LEU A 774 -18.11 1.11 -34.68
C LEU A 774 -18.58 0.02 -35.64
N LEU A 775 -19.45 0.36 -36.61
CA LEU A 775 -20.18 -0.65 -37.39
C LEU A 775 -20.12 -0.46 -38.92
N SER A 776 -19.88 0.76 -39.45
CA SER A 776 -19.93 0.97 -40.91
C SER A 776 -18.95 0.10 -41.70
N ALA A 777 -17.76 -0.17 -41.14
CA ALA A 777 -16.76 -1.01 -41.79
C ALA A 777 -17.19 -2.48 -41.96
N VAL A 778 -18.17 -2.93 -41.17
CA VAL A 778 -18.71 -4.29 -41.19
C VAL A 778 -20.16 -4.36 -41.66
N ALA A 779 -20.78 -3.23 -41.98
CA ALA A 779 -22.23 -3.10 -42.23
C ALA A 779 -22.75 -4.03 -43.34
N ASN A 780 -21.95 -4.29 -44.38
CA ASN A 780 -22.31 -5.18 -45.48
C ASN A 780 -22.19 -6.67 -45.14
N LYS A 781 -21.54 -7.02 -44.02
CA LYS A 781 -21.36 -8.40 -43.53
C LYS A 781 -22.35 -8.78 -42.43
N LEU A 782 -23.00 -7.82 -41.78
CA LEU A 782 -23.92 -8.09 -40.66
C LEU A 782 -25.19 -8.83 -41.11
N GLU A 783 -25.73 -8.49 -42.29
CA GLU A 783 -26.97 -9.07 -42.86
C GLU A 783 -28.14 -9.10 -41.85
N ASN A 784 -28.74 -10.25 -41.57
CA ASN A 784 -29.71 -10.45 -40.47
C ASN A 784 -29.17 -11.49 -39.46
N LYS A 785 -27.84 -11.54 -39.30
CA LYS A 785 -27.18 -12.51 -38.40
C LYS A 785 -27.21 -12.04 -36.95
N ARG A 786 -27.04 -12.99 -36.03
CA ARG A 786 -26.82 -12.71 -34.60
C ARG A 786 -25.45 -12.07 -34.40
N LEU A 787 -25.39 -11.03 -33.59
CA LEU A 787 -24.17 -10.32 -33.26
C LEU A 787 -23.77 -10.61 -31.81
N LEU A 788 -22.61 -11.26 -31.63
CA LEU A 788 -21.95 -11.37 -30.35
C LEU A 788 -21.00 -10.18 -30.20
N ILE A 789 -21.18 -9.38 -29.16
CA ILE A 789 -20.39 -8.16 -28.93
C ILE A 789 -19.45 -8.37 -27.75
N VAL A 790 -18.14 -8.24 -27.98
CA VAL A 790 -17.11 -8.16 -26.94
C VAL A 790 -16.55 -6.74 -26.92
N GLY A 791 -17.10 -5.91 -26.03
CA GLY A 791 -16.69 -4.52 -25.83
C GLY A 791 -15.38 -4.39 -25.02
N ASP A 792 -14.67 -3.28 -25.24
CA ASP A 792 -13.46 -2.91 -24.49
C ASP A 792 -13.63 -1.54 -23.85
N GLY A 793 -13.17 -1.37 -22.61
CA GLY A 793 -13.37 -0.14 -21.85
C GLY A 793 -14.85 0.25 -21.75
N ILE A 794 -15.15 1.53 -21.98
CA ILE A 794 -16.52 2.07 -21.95
C ILE A 794 -17.50 1.36 -22.89
N LEU A 795 -17.03 0.71 -23.97
CA LEU A 795 -17.94 0.04 -24.91
C LEU A 795 -18.71 -1.12 -24.27
N GLN A 796 -18.24 -1.64 -23.14
CA GLN A 796 -18.98 -2.64 -22.37
C GLN A 796 -20.28 -2.05 -21.79
N THR A 797 -20.32 -0.74 -21.52
CA THR A 797 -21.48 -0.05 -20.95
C THR A 797 -22.44 0.49 -22.02
N ILE A 798 -22.16 0.26 -23.30
CA ILE A 798 -22.95 0.81 -24.41
C ILE A 798 -23.93 -0.24 -24.92
N PRO A 799 -25.24 0.05 -24.95
CA PRO A 799 -26.23 -0.86 -25.55
C PRO A 799 -26.12 -0.81 -27.07
N PHE A 800 -25.37 -1.74 -27.66
CA PHE A 800 -25.25 -1.87 -29.12
C PHE A 800 -26.62 -2.03 -29.80
N ALA A 801 -27.62 -2.57 -29.09
CA ALA A 801 -29.01 -2.64 -29.53
C ALA A 801 -29.61 -1.27 -29.91
N ALA A 802 -29.22 -0.19 -29.24
CA ALA A 802 -29.73 1.15 -29.49
C ALA A 802 -28.92 1.95 -30.53
N LEU A 803 -27.78 1.43 -30.99
CA LEU A 803 -27.01 2.09 -32.04
C LEU A 803 -27.85 2.13 -33.34
N PRO A 804 -27.92 3.27 -34.04
CA PRO A 804 -28.56 3.34 -35.35
C PRO A 804 -27.98 2.35 -36.35
N LEU A 805 -28.78 1.88 -37.30
CA LEU A 805 -28.27 1.02 -38.38
C LEU A 805 -27.28 1.79 -39.27
N PRO A 806 -26.08 1.25 -39.54
CA PRO A 806 -25.07 1.94 -40.35
C PRO A 806 -25.51 2.21 -41.81
N GLN A 807 -26.51 1.49 -42.30
CA GLN A 807 -27.06 1.66 -43.66
C GLN A 807 -28.04 2.84 -43.77
N ASN A 808 -28.55 3.35 -42.64
CA ASN A 808 -29.62 4.37 -42.58
C ASN A 808 -29.19 5.66 -41.85
N LEU A 809 -27.89 5.89 -41.65
CA LEU A 809 -27.35 7.03 -40.88
C LEU A 809 -27.78 8.42 -41.40
N ASN A 810 -28.19 8.51 -42.67
CA ASN A 810 -28.63 9.76 -43.32
C ASN A 810 -30.16 9.92 -43.40
N GLN A 811 -30.94 8.99 -42.85
CA GLN A 811 -32.41 9.03 -42.88
C GLN A 811 -32.95 9.70 -41.60
N THR A 812 -34.04 10.46 -41.72
CA THR A 812 -34.69 11.12 -40.56
C THR A 812 -35.37 10.15 -39.59
N ASN A 813 -35.52 8.88 -39.97
CA ASN A 813 -36.15 7.86 -39.14
C ASN A 813 -35.08 7.04 -38.40
N TYR A 814 -35.02 7.19 -37.08
CA TYR A 814 -34.20 6.36 -36.21
C TYR A 814 -34.63 4.89 -36.32
N GLN A 815 -33.70 4.05 -36.78
CA GLN A 815 -33.87 2.59 -36.81
C GLN A 815 -32.68 1.94 -36.08
N PRO A 816 -32.88 1.42 -34.85
CA PRO A 816 -31.81 0.82 -34.08
C PRO A 816 -31.40 -0.57 -34.59
N LEU A 817 -30.17 -0.98 -34.29
CA LEU A 817 -29.54 -2.23 -34.71
C LEU A 817 -30.37 -3.47 -34.33
N ILE A 818 -31.06 -3.41 -33.19
CA ILE A 818 -31.94 -4.48 -32.70
C ILE A 818 -33.07 -4.86 -33.68
N VAL A 819 -33.48 -3.94 -34.57
CA VAL A 819 -34.54 -4.20 -35.56
C VAL A 819 -34.15 -5.30 -36.55
N ASN A 820 -32.87 -5.45 -36.86
CA ASN A 820 -32.38 -6.45 -37.82
C ASN A 820 -31.58 -7.59 -37.17
N HIS A 821 -31.07 -7.35 -35.96
CA HIS A 821 -30.12 -8.27 -35.33
C HIS A 821 -30.57 -8.73 -33.95
N GLU A 822 -30.33 -10.00 -33.67
CA GLU A 822 -30.23 -10.50 -32.30
C GLU A 822 -28.85 -10.13 -31.75
N ILE A 823 -28.79 -9.52 -30.57
CA ILE A 823 -27.56 -8.97 -29.99
C ILE A 823 -27.32 -9.58 -28.63
N VAL A 824 -26.12 -10.12 -28.42
CA VAL A 824 -25.68 -10.73 -27.17
C VAL A 824 -24.34 -10.15 -26.78
N THR A 825 -24.21 -9.64 -25.56
CA THR A 825 -22.96 -9.06 -25.08
C THR A 825 -22.18 -10.10 -24.28
N LEU A 826 -20.88 -10.19 -24.49
CA LEU A 826 -20.01 -11.16 -23.85
C LEU A 826 -18.83 -10.48 -23.14
N PRO A 827 -18.45 -10.92 -21.93
CA PRO A 827 -17.21 -10.51 -21.30
C PRO A 827 -15.96 -10.86 -22.13
N SER A 828 -15.99 -12.01 -22.80
CA SER A 828 -14.99 -12.49 -23.75
C SER A 828 -15.57 -13.64 -24.57
N ALA A 829 -15.01 -13.94 -25.74
CA ALA A 829 -15.43 -15.12 -26.51
C ALA A 829 -15.13 -16.42 -25.72
N SER A 830 -14.02 -16.44 -25.00
CA SER A 830 -13.58 -17.57 -24.17
C SER A 830 -14.55 -17.92 -23.04
N SER A 831 -15.31 -16.93 -22.53
CA SER A 831 -16.30 -17.16 -21.46
C SER A 831 -17.39 -18.17 -21.85
N ILE A 832 -17.75 -18.21 -23.14
CA ILE A 832 -18.79 -19.12 -23.66
C ILE A 832 -18.33 -20.56 -23.67
N ALA A 833 -17.11 -20.84 -24.09
CA ALA A 833 -16.59 -22.21 -24.08
C ALA A 833 -16.51 -22.75 -22.64
N ILE A 834 -16.08 -21.92 -21.69
CA ILE A 834 -16.06 -22.28 -20.26
C ILE A 834 -17.47 -22.59 -19.75
N LEU A 835 -18.45 -21.73 -20.07
CA LEU A 835 -19.86 -21.95 -19.70
C LEU A 835 -20.41 -23.24 -20.31
N ARG A 836 -20.17 -23.48 -21.61
CA ARG A 836 -20.63 -24.69 -22.33
C ARG A 836 -20.10 -25.96 -21.70
N GLU A 837 -18.83 -25.99 -21.31
CA GLU A 837 -18.25 -27.16 -20.67
C GLU A 837 -18.81 -27.35 -19.24
N GLN A 838 -19.09 -26.29 -18.50
CA GLN A 838 -19.70 -26.37 -17.17
C GLN A 838 -21.15 -26.91 -17.20
N VAL A 839 -21.93 -26.58 -18.23
CA VAL A 839 -23.34 -26.99 -18.33
C VAL A 839 -23.54 -28.28 -19.13
N LYS A 840 -22.46 -28.87 -19.64
CA LYS A 840 -22.50 -30.08 -20.47
C LYS A 840 -23.05 -31.27 -19.68
N GLY A 841 -24.09 -31.91 -20.21
CA GLY A 841 -24.74 -33.05 -19.57
C GLY A 841 -25.64 -32.69 -18.39
N ARG A 842 -25.86 -31.39 -18.13
CA ARG A 842 -26.77 -30.92 -17.08
C ARG A 842 -28.23 -31.13 -17.49
N THR A 843 -29.05 -31.64 -16.58
CA THR A 843 -30.51 -31.66 -16.76
C THR A 843 -31.12 -30.33 -16.32
N PRO A 844 -32.15 -29.81 -17.02
CA PRO A 844 -32.87 -28.63 -16.57
C PRO A 844 -33.43 -28.82 -15.16
N ALA A 845 -33.43 -27.76 -14.37
CA ALA A 845 -33.96 -27.78 -13.02
C ALA A 845 -35.48 -28.11 -13.02
N PRO A 846 -36.01 -28.78 -11.99
CA PRO A 846 -37.39 -29.31 -12.02
C PRO A 846 -38.47 -28.22 -11.93
N LYS A 847 -38.18 -27.06 -11.32
CA LYS A 847 -39.12 -25.95 -11.18
C LYS A 847 -38.84 -24.85 -12.21
N LYS A 848 -39.81 -23.96 -12.43
CA LYS A 848 -39.79 -22.98 -13.52
C LYS A 848 -39.21 -21.64 -13.09
N VAL A 849 -39.84 -20.91 -12.17
CA VAL A 849 -39.46 -19.52 -11.86
C VAL A 849 -39.44 -19.26 -10.36
N ALA A 850 -38.37 -18.62 -9.87
CA ALA A 850 -38.34 -18.01 -8.54
C ALA A 850 -38.18 -16.50 -8.69
N VAL A 851 -39.01 -15.72 -7.98
CA VAL A 851 -39.01 -14.25 -8.05
C VAL A 851 -38.80 -13.64 -6.66
N PHE A 852 -37.89 -12.66 -6.59
CA PHE A 852 -37.65 -11.80 -5.44
C PHE A 852 -38.02 -10.37 -5.83
N ALA A 853 -38.98 -9.76 -5.12
CA ALA A 853 -39.48 -8.44 -5.49
C ALA A 853 -39.98 -7.63 -4.29
N ASP A 854 -40.17 -6.32 -4.49
CA ASP A 854 -40.67 -5.35 -3.50
C ASP A 854 -40.05 -5.53 -2.10
N PRO A 855 -38.72 -5.48 -1.92
CA PRO A 855 -38.13 -5.61 -0.59
C PRO A 855 -38.38 -4.37 0.29
N VAL A 856 -38.09 -4.50 1.59
CA VAL A 856 -38.28 -3.45 2.60
C VAL A 856 -36.94 -2.81 2.95
N PHE A 857 -36.76 -1.55 2.57
CA PHE A 857 -35.46 -0.86 2.71
C PHE A 857 -35.37 0.14 3.87
N ALA A 858 -36.50 0.58 4.44
CA ALA A 858 -36.53 1.64 5.45
C ALA A 858 -37.49 1.30 6.60
N ASP A 859 -37.18 1.80 7.80
CA ASP A 859 -37.96 1.62 9.03
C ASP A 859 -39.29 2.39 9.03
N ASN A 860 -39.43 3.39 8.16
CA ASN A 860 -40.65 4.17 7.95
C ASN A 860 -41.56 3.63 6.83
N ASP A 861 -41.26 2.43 6.30
CA ASP A 861 -42.05 1.82 5.23
C ASP A 861 -43.53 1.60 5.65
N PRO A 862 -44.52 1.92 4.79
CA PRO A 862 -45.94 1.73 5.09
C PRO A 862 -46.32 0.31 5.54
N ARG A 863 -45.54 -0.71 5.17
CA ARG A 863 -45.77 -2.12 5.55
C ARG A 863 -45.56 -2.41 7.03
N PHE A 864 -44.94 -1.50 7.78
CA PHE A 864 -44.82 -1.61 9.24
C PHE A 864 -46.08 -1.20 10.02
N GLN A 865 -47.14 -0.72 9.35
CA GLN A 865 -48.32 -0.13 10.00
C GLN A 865 -49.29 -1.12 10.68
N THR A 866 -48.79 -2.25 11.20
CA THR A 866 -49.54 -3.09 12.15
C THR A 866 -48.74 -3.46 13.41
N ILE A 867 -47.61 -2.82 13.69
CA ILE A 867 -46.91 -2.98 14.98
C ILE A 867 -47.01 -1.67 15.76
N SER A 868 -48.06 -1.60 16.57
CA SER A 868 -48.12 -0.64 17.67
C SER A 868 -46.92 -0.84 18.59
N GLN A 869 -46.18 0.25 18.81
CA GLN A 869 -45.17 0.48 19.84
C GLN A 869 -43.91 -0.40 19.76
N ARG A 870 -42.77 0.23 19.43
CA ARG A 870 -41.47 -0.23 19.92
C ARG A 870 -40.71 0.87 20.62
N ASN A 871 -40.39 0.55 21.87
CA ASN A 871 -39.43 1.20 22.75
C ASN A 871 -38.04 1.15 22.13
N THR A 872 -37.35 2.27 22.21
CA THR A 872 -35.90 2.39 22.18
C THR A 872 -35.28 1.61 23.34
N GLU A 873 -34.39 0.66 23.04
CA GLU A 873 -33.16 0.31 23.77
C GLU A 873 -32.76 -1.15 23.51
N THR A 874 -31.64 -1.37 22.83
CA THR A 874 -30.44 -2.02 23.41
C THR A 874 -29.32 -2.07 22.37
N GLU A 875 -28.23 -1.36 22.65
CA GLU A 875 -26.95 -1.49 21.97
C GLU A 875 -26.29 -2.81 22.37
N THR A 876 -25.98 -3.66 21.39
CA THR A 876 -25.00 -4.75 21.53
C THR A 876 -23.84 -4.50 20.57
N ASN A 877 -22.66 -4.35 21.17
CA ASN A 877 -21.37 -4.16 20.52
C ASN A 877 -20.96 -5.42 19.76
N ASP A 878 -21.04 -5.39 18.42
CA ASP A 878 -20.34 -6.34 17.55
C ASP A 878 -19.37 -5.60 16.64
N LEU A 879 -18.09 -5.95 16.74
CA LEU A 879 -16.97 -5.36 15.99
C LEU A 879 -17.11 -5.52 14.46
N THR A 880 -17.94 -6.46 14.01
CA THR A 880 -18.32 -6.66 12.61
C THR A 880 -19.20 -5.53 12.07
N ARG A 881 -19.96 -4.85 12.94
CA ARG A 881 -20.85 -3.74 12.56
C ARG A 881 -20.01 -2.53 12.14
N ILE A 882 -18.97 -2.17 12.89
CA ILE A 882 -18.17 -0.95 12.68
C ILE A 882 -17.44 -0.92 11.31
N ALA A 883 -17.03 -2.09 10.79
CA ALA A 883 -16.38 -2.18 9.49
C ALA A 883 -17.38 -2.07 8.32
N LEU A 884 -18.62 -2.53 8.51
CA LEU A 884 -19.69 -2.40 7.54
C LEU A 884 -20.29 -0.97 7.58
N THR A 885 -20.48 -0.40 8.77
CA THR A 885 -21.12 0.91 8.96
C THR A 885 -20.30 2.07 8.37
N ARG A 886 -18.97 1.98 8.28
CA ARG A 886 -18.14 3.07 7.73
C ARG A 886 -18.09 3.13 6.20
N SER A 887 -18.17 2.00 5.49
CA SER A 887 -18.38 2.02 4.04
C SER A 887 -19.83 2.34 3.67
N LEU A 888 -20.75 2.04 4.58
CA LEU A 888 -22.17 2.38 4.48
C LEU A 888 -22.48 3.85 4.83
N ASP A 889 -21.73 4.54 5.70
CA ASP A 889 -22.07 5.92 6.13
C ASP A 889 -21.94 6.97 5.00
N ASP A 890 -21.01 6.81 4.05
CA ASP A 890 -20.94 7.69 2.87
C ASP A 890 -22.09 7.40 1.88
N PHE A 891 -22.61 6.17 1.84
CA PHE A 891 -23.58 5.69 0.84
C PHE A 891 -25.04 5.69 1.33
N LEU A 892 -25.29 5.42 2.61
CA LEU A 892 -26.59 5.53 3.31
C LEU A 892 -27.04 6.99 3.49
N SER A 893 -26.23 7.96 3.06
CA SER A 893 -26.71 9.31 2.76
C SER A 893 -27.77 9.33 1.64
N SER A 894 -27.82 8.27 0.81
CA SER A 894 -28.89 8.00 -0.16
C SER A 894 -29.91 7.00 0.43
N SER A 895 -31.14 7.45 0.66
CA SER A 895 -32.23 6.57 1.09
C SER A 895 -32.74 5.74 -0.09
N PHE A 896 -32.71 4.40 -0.01
CA PHE A 896 -33.32 3.53 -1.02
C PHE A 896 -34.85 3.68 -1.00
N ASN A 897 -35.41 4.16 -2.11
CA ASN A 897 -36.86 4.28 -2.28
C ASN A 897 -37.50 2.92 -2.61
N ARG A 898 -38.74 2.72 -2.17
CA ARG A 898 -39.55 1.54 -2.53
C ARG A 898 -39.83 1.52 -4.04
N LEU A 899 -39.70 0.34 -4.65
CA LEU A 899 -39.98 0.08 -6.07
C LEU A 899 -41.32 -0.65 -6.21
N SER A 900 -42.43 0.09 -6.19
CA SER A 900 -43.77 -0.51 -6.12
C SER A 900 -44.17 -1.33 -7.36
N GLY A 901 -43.62 -1.02 -8.53
CA GLY A 901 -43.85 -1.73 -9.79
C GLY A 901 -43.28 -3.14 -9.80
N THR A 902 -42.21 -3.40 -9.04
CA THR A 902 -41.60 -4.73 -8.91
C THR A 902 -42.56 -5.79 -8.38
N ARG A 903 -43.53 -5.41 -7.53
CA ARG A 903 -44.60 -6.33 -7.10
C ARG A 903 -45.50 -6.73 -8.27
N GLN A 904 -45.95 -5.74 -9.05
CA GLN A 904 -46.82 -5.99 -10.21
C GLN A 904 -46.10 -6.84 -11.26
N GLU A 905 -44.81 -6.57 -11.47
CA GLU A 905 -43.93 -7.38 -12.30
C GLU A 905 -43.88 -8.83 -11.81
N ALA A 906 -43.61 -9.05 -10.53
CA ALA A 906 -43.52 -10.39 -9.95
C ALA A 906 -44.84 -11.17 -10.04
N GLU A 907 -45.96 -10.54 -9.68
CA GLU A 907 -47.29 -11.15 -9.75
C GLU A 907 -47.66 -11.53 -11.19
N ALA A 908 -47.33 -10.67 -12.16
CA ALA A 908 -47.61 -10.92 -13.57
C ALA A 908 -46.71 -12.01 -14.17
N ILE A 909 -45.44 -12.12 -13.76
CA ILE A 909 -44.54 -13.22 -14.17
C ILE A 909 -45.08 -14.56 -13.69
N LEU A 910 -45.48 -14.64 -12.42
CA LEU A 910 -45.94 -15.88 -11.80
C LEU A 910 -47.30 -16.33 -12.30
N ALA A 911 -48.19 -15.40 -12.69
CA ALA A 911 -49.45 -15.74 -13.36
C ALA A 911 -49.28 -16.57 -14.66
N LEU A 912 -48.06 -16.64 -15.23
CA LEU A 912 -47.74 -17.43 -16.42
C LEU A 912 -47.27 -18.87 -16.10
N VAL A 913 -47.13 -19.22 -14.82
CA VAL A 913 -46.54 -20.48 -14.35
C VAL A 913 -47.53 -21.19 -13.40
N PRO A 914 -47.62 -22.54 -13.43
CA PRO A 914 -48.39 -23.26 -12.42
C PRO A 914 -47.80 -23.12 -11.01
N ASP A 915 -48.65 -22.94 -10.00
CA ASP A 915 -48.30 -22.73 -8.58
C ASP A 915 -47.25 -23.72 -8.02
N ASN A 916 -47.24 -24.96 -8.51
CA ASN A 916 -46.31 -26.00 -8.03
C ASN A 916 -44.90 -25.91 -8.64
N LEU A 917 -44.68 -25.02 -9.60
CA LEU A 917 -43.42 -24.81 -10.30
C LEU A 917 -42.80 -23.45 -10.02
N GLU A 918 -43.38 -22.67 -9.10
CA GLU A 918 -42.96 -21.30 -8.81
C GLU A 918 -42.52 -21.05 -7.36
N GLN A 919 -41.93 -19.89 -7.13
CA GLN A 919 -41.70 -19.31 -5.81
C GLN A 919 -41.79 -17.79 -5.89
N LEU A 920 -42.58 -17.19 -5.01
CA LEU A 920 -42.68 -15.75 -4.81
C LEU A 920 -42.08 -15.37 -3.46
N SER A 921 -41.09 -14.49 -3.46
CA SER A 921 -40.52 -13.89 -2.25
C SER A 921 -40.75 -12.39 -2.32
N LEU A 922 -41.68 -11.87 -1.52
CA LEU A 922 -42.06 -10.45 -1.46
C LEU A 922 -41.75 -9.87 -0.08
N ASP A 923 -41.71 -8.55 0.02
CA ASP A 923 -41.61 -7.85 1.30
C ASP A 923 -40.43 -8.39 2.13
N PHE A 924 -40.69 -8.78 3.37
CA PHE A 924 -39.69 -9.31 4.31
C PHE A 924 -39.10 -10.66 3.87
N ASP A 925 -39.80 -11.44 3.04
CA ASP A 925 -39.33 -12.73 2.51
C ASP A 925 -38.35 -12.58 1.36
N ALA A 926 -38.39 -11.44 0.65
CA ALA A 926 -37.38 -11.02 -0.31
C ALA A 926 -36.10 -10.58 0.43
N ASN A 927 -35.44 -11.52 1.11
CA ASN A 927 -34.27 -11.27 1.95
C ASN A 927 -33.07 -12.13 1.54
N ARG A 928 -31.88 -11.75 2.04
CA ARG A 928 -30.62 -12.45 1.76
C ARG A 928 -30.65 -13.93 2.09
N GLN A 929 -31.27 -14.32 3.21
CA GLN A 929 -31.28 -15.71 3.67
C GLN A 929 -32.07 -16.62 2.71
N THR A 930 -33.17 -16.11 2.15
CA THR A 930 -33.93 -16.78 1.10
C THR A 930 -33.12 -16.86 -0.20
N ALA A 931 -32.43 -15.79 -0.57
CA ALA A 931 -31.64 -15.73 -1.81
C ALA A 931 -30.39 -16.62 -1.81
N ILE A 932 -29.80 -16.92 -0.65
CA ILE A 932 -28.66 -17.86 -0.54
C ILE A 932 -29.07 -19.31 -0.28
N ASN A 933 -30.37 -19.61 -0.27
CA ASN A 933 -30.85 -20.95 0.00
C ASN A 933 -30.51 -21.89 -1.18
N PRO A 934 -29.87 -23.05 -0.95
CA PRO A 934 -29.55 -24.02 -2.01
C PRO A 934 -30.76 -24.49 -2.84
N ASN A 935 -31.97 -24.45 -2.28
CA ASN A 935 -33.21 -24.79 -3.01
C ASN A 935 -33.47 -23.87 -4.21
N LEU A 936 -32.86 -22.69 -4.24
CA LEU A 936 -32.93 -21.79 -5.39
C LEU A 936 -32.36 -22.44 -6.66
N GLY A 937 -31.43 -23.39 -6.51
CA GLY A 937 -30.90 -24.19 -7.61
C GLY A 937 -31.92 -25.16 -8.26
N GLU A 938 -33.13 -25.31 -7.71
CA GLU A 938 -34.21 -26.12 -8.31
C GLU A 938 -34.99 -25.37 -9.41
N TYR A 939 -34.72 -24.09 -9.63
CA TYR A 939 -35.46 -23.23 -10.56
C TYR A 939 -34.69 -22.97 -11.85
N GLN A 940 -35.39 -23.08 -12.99
CA GLN A 940 -34.83 -22.77 -14.30
C GLN A 940 -34.57 -21.27 -14.46
N ILE A 941 -35.42 -20.41 -13.89
CA ILE A 941 -35.29 -18.97 -13.98
C ILE A 941 -35.31 -18.37 -12.57
N VAL A 942 -34.35 -17.49 -12.27
CA VAL A 942 -34.33 -16.72 -11.04
C VAL A 942 -34.39 -15.23 -11.38
N HIS A 943 -35.36 -14.53 -10.80
CA HIS A 943 -35.64 -13.14 -11.08
C HIS A 943 -35.47 -12.29 -9.81
N PHE A 944 -34.64 -11.25 -9.88
CA PHE A 944 -34.44 -10.26 -8.82
C PHE A 944 -34.91 -8.89 -9.29
N ALA A 945 -36.05 -8.42 -8.76
CA ALA A 945 -36.61 -7.10 -9.00
C ALA A 945 -36.36 -6.20 -7.77
N THR A 946 -35.20 -5.54 -7.73
CA THR A 946 -34.73 -4.82 -6.54
C THR A 946 -33.70 -3.72 -6.86
N HIS A 947 -32.98 -3.16 -5.90
CA HIS A 947 -31.82 -2.29 -6.17
C HIS A 947 -30.54 -3.09 -6.36
N GLY A 948 -29.75 -2.74 -7.37
CA GLY A 948 -28.37 -3.18 -7.53
C GLY A 948 -27.43 -2.17 -6.88
N LEU A 949 -26.26 -2.65 -6.44
CA LEU A 949 -25.19 -1.79 -5.97
C LEU A 949 -23.88 -2.29 -6.59
N LEU A 950 -23.22 -1.42 -7.34
CA LEU A 950 -21.89 -1.66 -7.86
C LEU A 950 -20.90 -0.76 -7.12
N ASN A 951 -19.80 -1.36 -6.67
CA ASN A 951 -18.71 -0.62 -6.05
C ASN A 951 -17.53 -0.54 -7.02
N GLU A 952 -17.24 0.68 -7.47
CA GLU A 952 -16.30 1.00 -8.53
C GLU A 952 -14.83 0.93 -8.08
N THR A 953 -14.60 1.00 -6.77
CA THR A 953 -13.25 0.94 -6.17
C THR A 953 -12.94 -0.44 -5.60
N GLN A 954 -13.99 -1.17 -5.19
CA GLN A 954 -13.94 -2.48 -4.57
C GLN A 954 -15.03 -3.38 -5.19
N PRO A 955 -14.83 -3.91 -6.42
CA PRO A 955 -15.82 -4.71 -7.13
C PRO A 955 -16.40 -5.88 -6.33
N GLU A 956 -15.64 -6.43 -5.39
CA GLU A 956 -16.04 -7.50 -4.48
C GLU A 956 -17.20 -7.12 -3.55
N LEU A 957 -17.40 -5.82 -3.30
CA LEU A 957 -18.50 -5.28 -2.51
C LEU A 957 -19.75 -5.00 -3.34
N SER A 958 -19.76 -5.35 -4.62
CA SER A 958 -20.96 -5.26 -5.47
C SER A 958 -21.99 -6.33 -5.10
N GLY A 959 -23.26 -6.06 -5.31
CA GLY A 959 -24.34 -6.97 -4.91
C GLY A 959 -25.75 -6.47 -5.20
N LEU A 960 -26.75 -7.21 -4.73
CA LEU A 960 -28.16 -6.84 -4.77
C LEU A 960 -28.64 -6.46 -3.37
N VAL A 961 -29.42 -5.40 -3.26
CA VAL A 961 -30.06 -5.00 -2.00
C VAL A 961 -31.37 -5.75 -1.87
N LEU A 962 -31.52 -6.57 -0.84
CA LEU A 962 -32.77 -7.22 -0.46
C LEU A 962 -33.27 -6.61 0.85
N SER A 963 -34.34 -7.15 1.44
CA SER A 963 -34.96 -6.60 2.64
C SER A 963 -33.95 -6.36 3.77
N LEU A 964 -33.81 -5.09 4.16
CA LEU A 964 -32.92 -4.60 5.20
C LEU A 964 -33.54 -4.69 6.59
N TYR A 965 -34.84 -4.95 6.65
CA TYR A 965 -35.60 -5.12 7.87
C TYR A 965 -36.44 -6.38 7.80
N ASN A 966 -36.69 -7.00 8.95
CA ASN A 966 -37.66 -8.08 9.08
C ASN A 966 -39.04 -7.57 9.50
N GLU A 967 -40.04 -8.46 9.53
CA GLU A 967 -41.45 -8.15 9.89
C GLU A 967 -41.59 -7.40 11.23
N THR A 968 -40.64 -7.57 12.14
CA THR A 968 -40.67 -6.94 13.46
C THR A 968 -40.10 -5.52 13.48
N GLY A 969 -39.58 -5.03 12.36
CA GLY A 969 -38.88 -3.75 12.26
C GLY A 969 -37.44 -3.80 12.76
N LYS A 970 -36.84 -4.99 12.88
CA LYS A 970 -35.43 -5.15 13.23
C LYS A 970 -34.58 -5.20 11.97
N GLU A 971 -33.50 -4.43 11.94
CA GLU A 971 -32.48 -4.49 10.87
C GLU A 971 -31.92 -5.91 10.71
N THR A 972 -31.75 -6.34 9.47
CA THR A 972 -31.15 -7.61 9.06
C THR A 972 -30.18 -7.42 7.90
N PRO A 973 -29.12 -8.23 7.76
CA PRO A 973 -28.23 -8.17 6.60
C PRO A 973 -29.00 -8.50 5.31
N GLY A 974 -29.38 -7.48 4.54
CA GLY A 974 -30.15 -7.64 3.30
C GLY A 974 -29.31 -7.65 2.04
N PHE A 975 -27.99 -7.46 2.11
CA PHE A 975 -27.17 -7.30 0.92
C PHE A 975 -26.63 -8.66 0.40
N LEU A 976 -27.06 -9.07 -0.80
CA LEU A 976 -26.57 -10.26 -1.49
C LEU A 976 -25.30 -9.89 -2.28
N GLN A 977 -24.15 -10.13 -1.68
CA GLN A 977 -22.84 -9.73 -2.20
C GLN A 977 -22.33 -10.71 -3.27
N LEU A 978 -21.32 -10.28 -4.04
CA LEU A 978 -20.66 -11.12 -5.04
C LEU A 978 -20.10 -12.44 -4.46
N ASN A 979 -19.60 -12.43 -3.22
CA ASN A 979 -19.15 -13.64 -2.53
C ASN A 979 -20.28 -14.65 -2.30
N ASP A 980 -21.46 -14.16 -1.91
CA ASP A 980 -22.64 -14.97 -1.68
C ASP A 980 -23.05 -15.63 -2.99
N ILE A 981 -23.17 -14.82 -4.06
CA ILE A 981 -23.56 -15.26 -5.39
C ILE A 981 -22.63 -16.36 -5.89
N PHE A 982 -21.30 -16.18 -5.77
CA PHE A 982 -20.34 -17.16 -6.26
C PHE A 982 -20.44 -18.52 -5.56
N ASN A 983 -20.75 -18.53 -4.27
CA ASN A 983 -20.90 -19.75 -3.49
C ASN A 983 -22.26 -20.43 -3.72
N LEU A 984 -23.16 -19.85 -4.53
CA LEU A 984 -24.40 -20.51 -4.93
C LEU A 984 -24.10 -21.63 -5.92
N GLU A 985 -24.77 -22.76 -5.74
CA GLU A 985 -24.96 -23.75 -6.80
C GLU A 985 -26.29 -23.42 -7.48
N MET A 986 -26.21 -22.57 -8.50
CA MET A 986 -27.38 -22.06 -9.21
C MET A 986 -27.32 -22.51 -10.66
N PRO A 987 -27.69 -23.77 -10.92
CA PRO A 987 -27.90 -24.26 -12.26
C PRO A 987 -29.21 -23.66 -12.84
N ALA A 988 -29.26 -22.34 -12.96
CA ALA A 988 -30.33 -21.64 -13.66
C ALA A 988 -30.05 -21.64 -15.18
N GLU A 989 -31.11 -21.69 -15.97
CA GLU A 989 -31.07 -21.41 -17.41
C GLU A 989 -30.99 -19.90 -17.66
N LEU A 990 -31.54 -19.09 -16.74
CA LEU A 990 -31.56 -17.64 -16.80
C LEU A 990 -31.61 -17.02 -15.41
N VAL A 991 -30.77 -16.02 -15.17
CA VAL A 991 -30.91 -15.08 -14.05
C VAL A 991 -31.28 -13.71 -14.61
N VAL A 992 -32.32 -13.07 -14.07
CA VAL A 992 -32.74 -11.73 -14.46
C VAL A 992 -32.50 -10.78 -13.30
N LEU A 993 -31.63 -9.79 -13.53
CA LEU A 993 -31.38 -8.69 -12.59
C LEU A 993 -32.20 -7.48 -13.06
N SER A 994 -33.47 -7.45 -12.68
CA SER A 994 -34.40 -6.33 -12.91
C SER A 994 -34.16 -5.26 -11.85
N ALA A 995 -32.92 -4.76 -11.77
CA ALA A 995 -32.47 -3.92 -10.68
C ALA A 995 -31.70 -2.68 -11.16
N CYS A 996 -31.86 -1.55 -10.50
CA CYS A 996 -31.18 -0.29 -10.86
C CYS A 996 -29.65 -0.48 -10.82
N GLU A 997 -28.96 -0.01 -11.86
CA GLU A 997 -27.48 0.02 -11.91
C GLU A 997 -26.78 -1.33 -11.71
N THR A 998 -27.32 -2.43 -12.24
CA THR A 998 -26.67 -3.75 -12.12
C THR A 998 -25.53 -3.98 -13.12
N GLY A 999 -25.32 -3.04 -14.04
CA GLY A 999 -24.24 -3.02 -15.03
C GLY A 999 -23.56 -1.65 -15.18
N VAL A 1000 -23.47 -0.83 -14.13
CA VAL A 1000 -22.76 0.46 -14.11
C VAL A 1000 -21.56 0.43 -13.16
N GLY A 1001 -20.34 0.54 -13.68
CA GLY A 1001 -19.19 0.90 -12.87
C GLY A 1001 -18.23 1.78 -13.66
N GLU A 1002 -17.65 2.79 -13.00
CA GLU A 1002 -16.45 3.45 -13.49
C GLU A 1002 -15.31 2.45 -13.70
N GLU A 1003 -14.48 2.81 -14.67
CA GLU A 1003 -13.52 1.95 -15.33
C GLU A 1003 -12.38 1.53 -14.39
N ILE A 1004 -12.53 0.43 -13.65
CA ILE A 1004 -11.36 -0.39 -13.34
C ILE A 1004 -10.93 -1.00 -14.66
N ARG A 1005 -9.89 -0.42 -15.26
CA ARG A 1005 -9.14 -0.94 -16.40
C ARG A 1005 -8.97 -2.46 -16.29
N GLY A 1006 -9.88 -3.20 -16.92
CA GLY A 1006 -9.92 -4.66 -16.86
C GLY A 1006 -11.28 -5.28 -16.59
N GLU A 1007 -12.04 -4.83 -15.58
CA GLU A 1007 -13.07 -5.71 -14.97
C GLU A 1007 -14.29 -5.05 -14.29
N GLY A 1008 -14.38 -3.72 -14.18
CA GLY A 1008 -15.44 -3.06 -13.39
C GLY A 1008 -16.89 -3.41 -13.76
N LEU A 1009 -17.20 -3.62 -15.06
CA LEU A 1009 -18.56 -3.91 -15.52
C LEU A 1009 -18.99 -5.37 -15.37
N VAL A 1010 -18.05 -6.25 -15.05
CA VAL A 1010 -18.10 -7.66 -15.43
C VAL A 1010 -18.28 -8.59 -14.20
N SER A 1011 -18.24 -8.04 -12.99
CA SER A 1011 -18.16 -8.79 -11.73
C SER A 1011 -19.46 -9.54 -11.37
N LEU A 1012 -20.62 -8.87 -11.27
CA LEU A 1012 -21.89 -9.51 -10.88
C LEU A 1012 -22.39 -10.52 -11.90
N THR A 1013 -22.41 -10.14 -13.19
CA THR A 1013 -22.80 -11.05 -14.28
C THR A 1013 -21.93 -12.29 -14.32
N ARG A 1014 -20.60 -12.15 -14.21
CA ARG A 1014 -19.72 -13.31 -14.09
C ARG A 1014 -20.02 -14.09 -12.81
N GLY A 1015 -20.25 -13.44 -11.67
CA GLY A 1015 -20.60 -14.10 -10.42
C GLY A 1015 -21.73 -15.12 -10.59
N PHE A 1016 -22.85 -14.70 -11.18
CA PHE A 1016 -23.98 -15.58 -11.49
C PHE A 1016 -23.63 -16.66 -12.53
N MET A 1017 -22.86 -16.33 -13.56
CA MET A 1017 -22.39 -17.31 -14.55
C MET A 1017 -21.52 -18.40 -13.91
N TYR A 1018 -20.62 -18.05 -12.99
CA TYR A 1018 -19.78 -19.00 -12.26
C TYR A 1018 -20.53 -19.78 -11.18
N ALA A 1019 -21.62 -19.22 -10.65
CA ALA A 1019 -22.59 -19.94 -9.83
C ALA A 1019 -23.34 -21.02 -10.63
N GLY A 1020 -23.30 -20.95 -11.97
CA GLY A 1020 -23.85 -21.96 -12.89
C GLY A 1020 -24.98 -21.44 -13.79
N ALA A 1021 -25.29 -20.15 -13.76
CA ALA A 1021 -26.29 -19.57 -14.67
C ALA A 1021 -25.78 -19.60 -16.11
N LYS A 1022 -26.57 -20.14 -17.04
CA LYS A 1022 -26.21 -20.09 -18.49
C LYS A 1022 -26.21 -18.67 -19.04
N ARG A 1023 -27.09 -17.82 -18.50
CA ARG A 1023 -27.43 -16.51 -19.01
C ARG A 1023 -27.75 -15.57 -17.86
N VAL A 1024 -27.40 -14.29 -18.04
CA VAL A 1024 -27.79 -13.23 -17.12
C VAL A 1024 -28.31 -12.05 -17.91
N VAL A 1025 -29.47 -11.52 -17.50
CA VAL A 1025 -29.99 -10.24 -17.97
C VAL A 1025 -29.64 -9.18 -16.94
N VAL A 1026 -29.06 -8.07 -17.38
CA VAL A 1026 -28.67 -6.95 -16.53
C VAL A 1026 -29.09 -5.61 -17.12
N SER A 1027 -29.22 -4.58 -16.28
CA SER A 1027 -29.50 -3.21 -16.70
C SER A 1027 -28.23 -2.35 -16.73
N LEU A 1028 -28.03 -1.56 -17.78
CA LEU A 1028 -26.85 -0.70 -17.97
C LEU A 1028 -26.98 0.70 -17.32
N TRP A 1029 -28.12 1.03 -16.73
CA TRP A 1029 -28.36 2.26 -15.94
C TRP A 1029 -29.62 2.11 -15.09
N SER A 1030 -29.92 3.12 -14.27
CA SER A 1030 -31.15 3.17 -13.47
C SER A 1030 -32.39 3.32 -14.37
N VAL A 1031 -33.28 2.35 -14.27
CA VAL A 1031 -34.49 2.24 -15.10
C VAL A 1031 -35.73 2.72 -14.36
N GLU A 1032 -36.72 3.21 -15.11
CA GLU A 1032 -38.00 3.59 -14.54
C GLU A 1032 -38.87 2.36 -14.25
N ASP A 1033 -39.53 2.36 -13.10
CA ASP A 1033 -40.20 1.19 -12.50
C ASP A 1033 -41.37 0.66 -13.35
N ASN A 1034 -42.24 1.54 -13.88
CA ASN A 1034 -43.41 1.11 -14.66
C ASN A 1034 -43.05 0.50 -16.02
N SER A 1035 -42.15 1.16 -16.75
CA SER A 1035 -41.66 0.70 -18.05
C SER A 1035 -40.90 -0.63 -17.94
N THR A 1036 -40.14 -0.82 -16.85
CA THR A 1036 -39.45 -2.07 -16.54
C THR A 1036 -40.46 -3.20 -16.31
N SER A 1037 -41.49 -2.94 -15.51
CA SER A 1037 -42.56 -3.92 -15.26
C SER A 1037 -43.23 -4.35 -16.57
N GLU A 1038 -43.56 -3.42 -17.46
CA GLU A 1038 -44.18 -3.75 -18.76
C GLU A 1038 -43.23 -4.54 -19.68
N LEU A 1039 -41.96 -4.14 -19.77
CA LEU A 1039 -40.95 -4.85 -20.55
C LEU A 1039 -40.77 -6.29 -20.04
N MET A 1040 -40.68 -6.49 -18.72
CA MET A 1040 -40.47 -7.81 -18.12
C MET A 1040 -41.70 -8.69 -18.26
N GLN A 1041 -42.91 -8.14 -18.12
CA GLN A 1041 -44.14 -8.87 -18.45
C GLN A 1041 -44.16 -9.34 -19.91
N ASN A 1042 -43.82 -8.45 -20.84
CA ASN A 1042 -43.73 -8.79 -22.26
C ASN A 1042 -42.65 -9.87 -22.49
N TYR A 1043 -41.50 -9.74 -21.84
CA TYR A 1043 -40.38 -10.68 -21.94
C TYR A 1043 -40.77 -12.10 -21.50
N TYR A 1044 -41.33 -12.23 -20.29
CA TYR A 1044 -41.75 -13.54 -19.76
C TYR A 1044 -42.93 -14.13 -20.54
N ARG A 1045 -43.86 -13.31 -21.05
CA ARG A 1045 -44.93 -13.78 -21.92
C ARG A 1045 -44.37 -14.44 -23.19
N LYS A 1046 -43.38 -13.82 -23.83
CA LYS A 1046 -42.72 -14.41 -25.02
C LYS A 1046 -42.02 -15.72 -24.65
N MET A 1047 -41.34 -15.77 -23.51
CA MET A 1047 -40.58 -16.96 -23.10
C MET A 1047 -41.47 -18.13 -22.65
N LEU A 1048 -42.47 -17.87 -21.80
CA LEU A 1048 -43.26 -18.92 -21.13
C LEU A 1048 -44.53 -19.32 -21.89
N GLU A 1049 -45.19 -18.40 -22.60
CA GLU A 1049 -46.38 -18.73 -23.40
C GLU A 1049 -46.06 -19.09 -24.85
N LYS A 1050 -45.06 -18.41 -25.45
CA LYS A 1050 -44.69 -18.61 -26.86
C LYS A 1050 -43.45 -19.49 -27.07
N ASP A 1051 -42.89 -20.05 -25.99
CA ASP A 1051 -41.72 -20.95 -26.00
C ASP A 1051 -40.51 -20.36 -26.75
N LYS A 1052 -40.34 -19.04 -26.67
CA LYS A 1052 -39.20 -18.33 -27.27
C LYS A 1052 -37.97 -18.47 -26.38
N ASN A 1053 -36.79 -18.58 -26.99
CA ASN A 1053 -35.55 -18.58 -26.22
C ASN A 1053 -35.33 -17.20 -25.54
N PRO A 1054 -34.57 -17.13 -24.44
CA PRO A 1054 -34.40 -15.89 -23.66
C PRO A 1054 -33.83 -14.69 -24.43
N VAL A 1055 -33.04 -14.89 -25.49
CA VAL A 1055 -32.47 -13.77 -26.26
C VAL A 1055 -33.50 -13.25 -27.26
N GLU A 1056 -34.16 -14.16 -27.97
CA GLU A 1056 -35.23 -13.84 -28.92
C GLU A 1056 -36.42 -13.17 -28.22
N ALA A 1057 -36.81 -13.69 -27.05
CA ALA A 1057 -37.87 -13.12 -26.23
C ALA A 1057 -37.56 -11.68 -25.79
N MET A 1058 -36.31 -11.41 -25.37
CA MET A 1058 -35.90 -10.06 -24.94
C MET A 1058 -35.96 -9.09 -26.13
N ARG A 1059 -35.44 -9.52 -27.28
CA ARG A 1059 -35.49 -8.74 -28.51
C ARG A 1059 -36.93 -8.41 -28.92
N GLU A 1060 -37.83 -9.39 -28.94
CA GLU A 1060 -39.24 -9.14 -29.27
C GLU A 1060 -39.89 -8.17 -28.28
N ALA A 1061 -39.61 -8.28 -26.98
CA ALA A 1061 -40.12 -7.36 -25.98
C ALA A 1061 -39.59 -5.93 -26.18
N GLN A 1062 -38.29 -5.77 -26.49
CA GLN A 1062 -37.69 -4.47 -26.81
C GLN A 1062 -38.27 -3.85 -28.09
N LEU A 1063 -38.56 -4.65 -29.12
CA LEU A 1063 -39.22 -4.18 -30.34
C LEU A 1063 -40.68 -3.76 -30.09
N GLU A 1064 -41.37 -4.43 -29.18
CA GLU A 1064 -42.72 -4.06 -28.73
C GLU A 1064 -42.70 -2.72 -27.99
N MET A 1065 -41.73 -2.52 -27.08
CA MET A 1065 -41.50 -1.22 -26.42
C MET A 1065 -41.17 -0.10 -27.42
N LEU A 1066 -40.29 -0.37 -28.39
CA LEU A 1066 -39.91 0.57 -29.45
C LEU A 1066 -41.12 0.99 -30.32
N SER A 1067 -42.13 0.12 -30.44
CA SER A 1067 -43.35 0.37 -31.21
C SER A 1067 -44.46 1.03 -30.38
N SER A 1068 -44.31 1.13 -29.06
CA SER A 1068 -45.26 1.74 -28.13
C SER A 1068 -45.25 3.27 -28.22
N GLU A 1069 -46.39 3.91 -27.99
CA GLU A 1069 -46.47 5.38 -27.89
C GLU A 1069 -45.80 5.91 -26.61
N ASN A 1070 -45.84 5.16 -25.51
CA ASN A 1070 -45.36 5.60 -24.20
C ASN A 1070 -43.88 5.29 -23.97
N TRP A 1071 -43.37 4.23 -24.61
CA TRP A 1071 -42.07 3.64 -24.25
C TRP A 1071 -41.05 3.57 -25.39
N LYS A 1072 -41.28 4.33 -26.46
CA LYS A 1072 -40.43 4.33 -27.67
C LYS A 1072 -38.97 4.71 -27.42
N ALA A 1073 -38.71 5.61 -26.48
CA ALA A 1073 -37.36 6.13 -26.23
C ALA A 1073 -36.40 5.02 -25.76
N PRO A 1074 -35.14 4.97 -26.25
CA PRO A 1074 -34.14 4.00 -25.83
C PRO A 1074 -33.98 3.88 -24.32
N TYR A 1075 -34.18 4.98 -23.58
CA TYR A 1075 -34.19 5.03 -22.11
C TYR A 1075 -34.95 3.86 -21.45
N TYR A 1076 -36.08 3.44 -22.02
CA TYR A 1076 -36.97 2.44 -21.43
C TYR A 1076 -36.63 0.99 -21.77
N TRP A 1077 -36.00 0.72 -22.91
CA TRP A 1077 -35.82 -0.65 -23.41
C TRP A 1077 -34.37 -1.03 -23.67
N ALA A 1078 -33.49 -0.08 -23.99
CA ALA A 1078 -32.08 -0.33 -24.26
C ALA A 1078 -31.19 -0.68 -23.04
N PRO A 1079 -31.54 -0.37 -21.77
CA PRO A 1079 -30.66 -0.73 -20.65
C PRO A 1079 -30.53 -2.24 -20.45
N PHE A 1080 -31.56 -3.01 -20.80
CA PHE A 1080 -31.57 -4.46 -20.57
C PHE A 1080 -30.80 -5.20 -21.65
N VAL A 1081 -29.69 -5.83 -21.25
CA VAL A 1081 -28.83 -6.62 -22.12
C VAL A 1081 -28.73 -8.06 -21.65
N VAL A 1082 -28.78 -9.00 -22.59
CA VAL A 1082 -28.55 -10.42 -22.32
C VAL A 1082 -27.06 -10.72 -22.46
N GLN A 1083 -26.48 -11.35 -21.43
CA GLN A 1083 -25.11 -11.83 -21.45
C GLN A 1083 -25.05 -13.34 -21.24
N GLY A 1084 -24.11 -14.00 -21.93
CA GLY A 1084 -23.83 -15.44 -21.77
C GLY A 1084 -24.26 -16.29 -22.96
N GLU A 1085 -24.62 -17.55 -22.68
CA GLU A 1085 -25.01 -18.51 -23.70
C GLU A 1085 -26.22 -18.01 -24.49
N TRP A 1086 -26.24 -18.17 -25.81
CA TRP A 1086 -27.37 -17.75 -26.66
C TRP A 1086 -28.08 -18.94 -27.31
N ARG A 1087 -27.50 -20.15 -27.26
CA ARG A 1087 -28.11 -21.38 -27.78
C ARG A 1087 -29.17 -22.00 -26.88
#